data_AF-A0A1Y6FPZ8-F1
#
_entry.id   AF-A0A1Y6FPZ8-F1
#
_cell.length_a   1.000
_cell.length_b   1.000
_cell.length_c   1.000
_cell.angle_alpha   90.00
_cell.angle_beta   90.00
_cell.angle_gamma   90.00
#
_symmetry.space_group_name_H-M   'P 1'
#
loop_
_entity.id
_entity.type
_entity.pdbx_description
1 polymer ?
#
loop_
_entity_poly.entity_id
_entity_poly.type
_entity_poly.pdbx_seq_one_letter_code
_entity_poly.pdbx_strand_id
1 'polypeptide(L)'
;MPFRGDGEHVDGGAATGGRGLLGKFGARAARSGGEAIPNLHTREALLLLQNYEESGRGWFWSTDTKGRLTYITDAVARLMGRSSGELLGTPLTDLFLPPESHGERQRTLPFLLTRQSKFDDLPLRSAFEGDDRWWAISGRPHHDDRGNFCGYRGSGTDITAQRRSAEDASRLALYDSLTGLANRFHISKKLDTTLAAFSQQQRSCAIMLLDLDRFKQVNDTLGHPAGDALLKQVAERLLKIVGDKEMVSRLGGDEFQIILPDIEDRGRLGDMAADIIGSLSQPYSVEGSRCIIGASVGVAIAPFDGQSSEDLVRNADLALYAAKGNGRGRFRFYSSDLHQSAEDRRALEEDLRDALARGQMELTYQPVVNAKSNMVTGVEALLRWNHPDRGPISPALFIPIAEEANLIWPLGEWVLRKACEDAARWPGDLRVAVNVSAIQFANGDLPKIITSALSNAGLPADRLELEITESVFLADSSETARMFTALKALGVRLALDDFGTGYSSLGYLQSAPFDKIKIDQSFVRGATVKGSRNAAIIAAIVALAEALDMETTAEGIESLDQLDLIRKLNVSHVQGYVYSKPVANAELVEHTEGGAWTIKPSGPARQRNDRFQMFRKVHAIHDNHRYAVVIRNLSRTGAFIEGILDVPVGTQFVIDFGEGQLATATVRRSINHQQGIEFEQSMVSDGNGGLCTRHRVSPYLIAAASQQAANTLVLPAFSTSSDWKAA
;
A
#
# COMPACT_ATOMS: atom_id res chain seq x y z
N MET A 1 -11.13 17.50 41.17
CA MET A 1 -10.63 18.37 42.26
C MET A 1 -9.93 19.57 41.64
N PRO A 2 -10.47 20.79 41.75
CA PRO A 2 -9.77 22.01 41.38
C PRO A 2 -9.24 22.74 42.63
N PHE A 3 -8.11 23.44 42.50
CA PHE A 3 -7.63 24.37 43.53
C PHE A 3 -7.81 25.82 43.07
N ARG A 4 -8.35 26.60 44.01
CA ARG A 4 -8.69 28.03 44.02
C ARG A 4 -7.48 28.93 44.32
N GLY A 5 -7.67 30.23 44.08
CA GLY A 5 -7.11 31.36 44.84
C GLY A 5 -6.88 32.58 43.92
N ASP A 6 -7.82 33.51 43.76
CA ASP A 6 -8.11 34.70 44.63
C ASP A 6 -6.92 35.67 44.67
N GLY A 7 -6.97 37.00 44.52
CA GLY A 7 -7.95 38.08 44.34
C GLY A 7 -7.08 39.31 43.92
N GLU A 8 -7.46 40.57 43.79
CA GLU A 8 -8.64 41.38 44.11
C GLU A 8 -8.47 42.74 43.38
N HIS A 9 -9.58 43.46 43.24
CA HIS A 9 -9.77 44.79 42.64
C HIS A 9 -9.11 45.95 43.41
N VAL A 10 -8.96 47.14 42.79
CA VAL A 10 -9.84 48.33 42.98
C VAL A 10 -9.17 49.64 42.44
N ASP A 11 -9.94 50.34 41.61
CA ASP A 11 -10.11 51.77 41.31
C ASP A 11 -9.00 52.83 41.44
N GLY A 12 -9.01 53.74 40.45
CA GLY A 12 -9.44 55.11 40.74
C GLY A 12 -8.66 56.26 40.10
N GLY A 13 -9.35 57.06 39.27
CA GLY A 13 -9.26 58.53 39.39
C GLY A 13 -8.48 59.31 38.33
N ALA A 14 -9.23 60.00 37.48
CA ALA A 14 -8.77 61.04 36.55
C ALA A 14 -8.42 62.38 37.25
N ALA A 15 -7.65 63.24 36.58
CA ALA A 15 -8.09 64.56 36.09
C ALA A 15 -6.96 65.60 35.91
N THR A 16 -6.90 66.14 34.68
CA THR A 16 -6.78 67.56 34.27
C THR A 16 -5.68 68.50 34.82
N GLY A 17 -5.04 69.23 33.89
CA GLY A 17 -5.00 70.70 33.99
C GLY A 17 -3.71 71.42 33.58
N GLY A 18 -3.80 72.18 32.47
CA GLY A 18 -3.49 73.62 32.53
C GLY A 18 -2.13 74.17 32.06
N ARG A 19 -2.07 74.53 30.77
CA ARG A 19 -1.61 75.82 30.18
C ARG A 19 -0.51 76.65 30.89
N GLY A 20 0.51 77.02 30.09
CA GLY A 20 0.53 78.37 29.51
C GLY A 20 1.80 79.24 29.61
N LEU A 21 2.11 79.86 28.46
CA LEU A 21 2.61 81.24 28.24
C LEU A 21 4.12 81.58 28.24
N LEU A 22 4.62 81.73 27.00
CA LEU A 22 5.12 82.96 26.34
C LEU A 22 6.29 83.79 26.92
N GLY A 23 7.28 83.97 26.04
CA GLY A 23 8.00 85.23 25.78
C GLY A 23 9.49 85.00 25.50
N LYS A 24 10.22 85.62 24.58
CA LYS A 24 10.02 86.46 23.37
C LYS A 24 11.41 87.14 23.12
N PHE A 25 11.89 87.13 21.86
CA PHE A 25 12.97 87.99 21.29
C PHE A 25 14.42 87.84 21.83
N GLY A 26 15.49 87.86 21.04
CA GLY A 26 15.69 88.06 19.61
C GLY A 26 17.17 88.35 19.28
N ALA A 27 17.53 88.12 18.01
CA ALA A 27 18.60 88.76 17.23
C ALA A 27 20.09 88.29 17.30
N ARG A 28 20.49 87.70 16.16
CA ARG A 28 21.67 87.97 15.29
C ARG A 28 23.12 87.75 15.79
N ALA A 29 23.67 86.64 15.28
CA ALA A 29 24.82 86.53 14.37
C ALA A 29 26.18 87.17 14.72
N ALA A 30 27.20 86.32 14.90
CA ALA A 30 28.52 86.48 14.27
C ALA A 30 29.24 85.12 14.20
N ARG A 31 29.74 84.78 13.01
CA ARG A 31 30.62 83.63 12.73
C ARG A 31 32.00 83.85 13.35
N SER A 32 32.58 82.82 13.95
CA SER A 32 34.01 82.52 13.82
C SER A 32 34.21 81.01 13.99
N GLY A 33 35.06 80.43 13.14
CA GLY A 33 35.28 78.99 13.06
C GLY A 33 35.90 78.42 14.32
N GLY A 34 35.35 77.29 14.76
CA GLY A 34 35.96 76.38 15.71
C GLY A 34 35.51 74.99 15.31
N GLU A 35 36.47 74.07 15.14
CA GLU A 35 36.21 72.65 14.95
C GLU A 35 35.15 72.18 15.96
N ALA A 36 34.04 71.66 15.45
CA ALA A 36 32.98 71.14 16.30
C ALA A 36 33.51 69.89 17.00
N ILE A 37 33.91 70.04 18.27
CA ILE A 37 34.12 68.92 19.18
C ILE A 37 32.81 68.12 19.16
N PRO A 38 32.80 66.85 18.70
CA PRO A 38 31.56 66.09 18.64
C PRO A 38 30.99 65.98 20.05
N ASN A 39 29.76 66.48 20.24
CA ASN A 39 29.00 66.38 21.49
C ASN A 39 29.03 64.94 22.00
N LEU A 40 28.97 64.73 23.32
CA LEU A 40 28.96 63.40 23.95
C LEU A 40 27.99 62.42 23.24
N HIS A 41 26.82 62.92 22.86
CA HIS A 41 25.81 62.16 22.11
C HIS A 41 26.27 61.69 20.71
N THR A 42 27.08 62.47 20.00
CA THR A 42 27.64 62.07 18.69
C THR A 42 28.70 60.99 18.86
N ARG A 43 29.53 61.07 19.91
CA ARG A 43 30.55 60.07 20.19
C ARG A 43 29.94 58.74 20.64
N GLU A 44 28.93 58.78 21.50
CA GLU A 44 28.17 57.59 21.89
C GLU A 44 27.42 56.96 20.70
N ALA A 45 26.78 57.77 19.85
CA ALA A 45 26.10 57.27 18.66
C ALA A 45 27.07 56.58 17.68
N LEU A 46 28.28 57.14 17.48
CA LEU A 46 29.32 56.53 16.66
C LEU A 46 29.80 55.19 17.23
N LEU A 47 30.02 55.11 18.55
CA LEU A 47 30.43 53.86 19.22
C LEU A 47 29.35 52.78 19.12
N LEU A 48 28.07 53.13 19.26
CA LEU A 48 26.95 52.18 19.09
C LEU A 48 26.85 51.67 17.64
N LEU A 49 27.08 52.56 16.67
CA LEU A 49 27.05 52.23 15.25
C LEU A 49 28.22 51.31 14.88
N GLN A 50 29.41 51.59 15.42
CA GLN A 50 30.60 50.77 15.25
C GLN A 50 30.45 49.38 15.90
N ASN A 51 29.90 49.29 17.11
CA ASN A 51 29.57 48.01 17.74
C ASN A 51 28.54 47.19 16.93
N TYR A 52 27.57 47.86 16.31
CA TYR A 52 26.59 47.21 15.45
C TYR A 52 27.24 46.66 14.17
N GLU A 53 28.11 47.45 13.52
CA GLU A 53 28.89 47.02 12.36
C GLU A 53 29.83 45.85 12.67
N GLU A 54 30.50 45.87 13.83
CA GLU A 54 31.39 44.79 14.28
C GLU A 54 30.63 43.50 14.65
N SER A 55 29.35 43.61 15.04
CA SER A 55 28.52 42.45 15.34
C SER A 55 28.20 41.60 14.10
N GLY A 56 28.41 42.13 12.89
CA GLY A 56 28.10 41.45 11.63
C GLY A 56 26.60 41.21 11.37
N ARG A 57 25.71 41.69 12.25
CA ARG A 57 24.25 41.54 12.13
C ARG A 57 23.63 42.50 11.13
N GLY A 58 24.31 43.59 10.84
CA GLY A 58 23.94 44.51 9.77
C GLY A 58 25.12 45.38 9.36
N TRP A 59 25.02 45.97 8.18
CA TRP A 59 26.02 46.83 7.59
C TRP A 59 25.37 48.09 7.03
N PHE A 60 26.16 49.14 6.86
CA PHE A 60 25.73 50.41 6.31
C PHE A 60 26.46 50.71 5.01
N TRP A 61 25.80 51.49 4.17
CA TRP A 61 26.35 51.92 2.89
C TRP A 61 25.85 53.31 2.52
N SER A 62 26.63 54.01 1.70
CA SER A 62 26.19 55.23 1.05
C SER A 62 26.68 55.30 -0.38
N THR A 63 25.98 56.06 -1.21
CA THR A 63 26.37 56.31 -2.60
C THR A 63 26.47 57.79 -2.91
N ASP A 64 27.14 58.10 -4.03
CA ASP A 64 27.04 59.40 -4.70
C ASP A 64 25.74 59.52 -5.52
N THR A 65 25.62 60.62 -6.28
CA THR A 65 24.48 60.92 -7.15
C THR A 65 24.36 59.98 -8.36
N LYS A 66 25.41 59.23 -8.70
CA LYS A 66 25.46 58.25 -9.79
C LYS A 66 25.24 56.82 -9.27
N GLY A 67 24.98 56.64 -7.97
CA GLY A 67 24.77 55.33 -7.35
C GLY A 67 26.07 54.56 -7.08
N ARG A 68 27.23 55.22 -7.10
CA ARG A 68 28.53 54.62 -6.78
C ARG A 68 28.79 54.68 -5.29
N LEU A 69 29.31 53.59 -4.71
CA LEU A 69 29.59 53.48 -3.28
C LEU A 69 30.59 54.54 -2.81
N THR A 70 30.20 55.31 -1.80
CA THR A 70 31.05 56.29 -1.09
C THR A 70 31.40 55.84 0.33
N TYR A 71 30.62 54.91 0.88
CA TYR A 71 30.86 54.25 2.15
C TYR A 71 30.29 52.83 2.09
N ILE A 72 31.00 51.89 2.71
CA ILE A 72 30.51 50.55 3.01
C ILE A 72 31.23 50.06 4.27
N THR A 73 30.51 49.40 5.17
CA THR A 73 31.10 48.81 6.37
C THR A 73 32.22 47.81 6.01
N ASP A 74 33.42 48.00 6.57
CA ASP A 74 34.59 47.15 6.28
C ASP A 74 34.36 45.65 6.57
N ALA A 75 33.58 45.34 7.61
CA ALA A 75 33.26 43.97 7.98
C ALA A 75 32.49 43.24 6.86
N VAL A 76 31.56 43.93 6.17
CA VAL A 76 30.80 43.31 5.08
C VAL A 76 31.64 43.15 3.81
N ALA A 77 32.54 44.10 3.52
CA ALA A 77 33.46 43.98 2.40
C ALA A 77 34.31 42.70 2.52
N ARG A 78 34.83 42.44 3.74
CA ARG A 78 35.56 41.19 4.04
C ARG A 78 34.68 39.95 3.94
N LEU A 79 33.43 40.02 4.39
CA LEU A 79 32.47 38.91 4.25
C LEU A 79 32.19 38.57 2.78
N MET A 80 32.20 39.58 1.89
CA MET A 80 32.09 39.44 0.44
C MET A 80 33.42 39.07 -0.25
N GLY A 81 34.49 38.81 0.52
CA GLY A 81 35.80 38.43 -0.01
C GLY A 81 36.55 39.56 -0.74
N ARG A 82 36.32 40.81 -0.35
CA ARG A 82 36.92 42.02 -0.94
C ARG A 82 37.43 42.97 0.14
N SER A 83 38.24 43.95 -0.25
CA SER A 83 38.53 45.11 0.61
C SER A 83 37.51 46.24 0.38
N SER A 84 37.24 47.06 1.40
CA SER A 84 36.35 48.21 1.21
C SER A 84 36.88 49.17 0.14
N GLY A 85 38.21 49.33 0.05
CA GLY A 85 38.86 50.12 -1.00
C GLY A 85 38.58 49.63 -2.42
N GLU A 86 38.38 48.33 -2.64
CA GLU A 86 38.00 47.76 -3.95
C GLU A 86 36.53 48.03 -4.31
N LEU A 87 35.66 48.14 -3.31
CA LEU A 87 34.21 48.35 -3.51
C LEU A 87 33.85 49.83 -3.63
N LEU A 88 34.63 50.73 -3.03
CA LEU A 88 34.41 52.17 -3.15
C LEU A 88 34.52 52.64 -4.61
N GLY A 89 33.55 53.43 -5.06
CA GLY A 89 33.46 53.92 -6.44
C GLY A 89 32.76 52.97 -7.42
N THR A 90 32.47 51.73 -7.02
CA THR A 90 31.67 50.79 -7.83
C THR A 90 30.17 51.07 -7.70
N PRO A 91 29.35 50.81 -8.72
CA PRO A 91 27.89 50.87 -8.62
C PRO A 91 27.36 49.91 -7.55
N LEU A 92 26.44 50.37 -6.70
CA LEU A 92 25.80 49.52 -5.68
C LEU A 92 25.15 48.26 -6.28
N THR A 93 24.65 48.36 -7.51
CA THR A 93 24.00 47.26 -8.23
C THR A 93 24.95 46.11 -8.54
N ASP A 94 26.26 46.36 -8.65
CA ASP A 94 27.24 45.35 -9.05
C ASP A 94 27.58 44.38 -7.90
N LEU A 95 27.13 44.70 -6.68
CA LEU A 95 27.25 43.81 -5.51
C LEU A 95 26.22 42.67 -5.54
N PHE A 96 25.21 42.75 -6.41
CA PHE A 96 24.08 41.82 -6.40
C PHE A 96 23.82 41.24 -7.78
N LEU A 97 23.41 39.97 -7.82
CA LEU A 97 22.97 39.34 -9.06
C LEU A 97 21.70 40.05 -9.58
N PRO A 98 21.57 40.23 -10.90
CA PRO A 98 20.32 40.67 -11.48
C PRO A 98 19.19 39.67 -11.12
N PRO A 99 17.96 40.15 -10.89
CA PRO A 99 16.87 39.27 -10.51
C PRO A 99 16.63 38.20 -11.58
N GLU A 100 16.58 36.94 -11.16
CA GLU A 100 16.20 35.83 -12.04
C GLU A 100 14.74 36.06 -12.49
N SER A 101 14.50 35.96 -13.80
CA SER A 101 13.18 36.15 -14.41
C SER A 101 12.19 35.04 -14.02
N HIS A 102 11.71 35.08 -12.78
CA HIS A 102 10.64 34.21 -12.30
C HIS A 102 9.51 35.04 -11.68
N GLY A 103 8.47 35.27 -12.48
CA GLY A 103 7.06 35.33 -12.05
C GLY A 103 6.54 36.56 -11.30
N GLU A 104 7.33 37.25 -10.49
CA GLU A 104 6.84 38.39 -9.70
C GLU A 104 7.44 39.70 -10.18
N ARG A 105 6.58 40.72 -10.41
CA ARG A 105 6.96 42.10 -10.75
C ARG A 105 7.64 42.79 -9.56
N GLN A 106 8.77 42.27 -9.07
CA GLN A 106 9.58 42.97 -8.08
C GLN A 106 10.27 44.17 -8.73
N ARG A 107 10.21 45.33 -8.07
CA ARG A 107 10.89 46.56 -8.53
C ARG A 107 12.39 46.33 -8.41
N THR A 108 13.11 46.35 -9.52
CA THR A 108 14.56 46.12 -9.53
C THR A 108 15.31 47.26 -8.84
N LEU A 109 16.42 46.96 -8.17
CA LEU A 109 17.26 47.97 -7.51
C LEU A 109 17.66 49.12 -8.48
N PRO A 110 18.07 48.88 -9.74
CA PRO A 110 18.33 49.94 -10.70
C PRO A 110 17.13 50.89 -10.94
N PHE A 111 15.91 50.35 -10.99
CA PHE A 111 14.69 51.13 -11.17
C PHE A 111 14.40 52.03 -9.96
N LEU A 112 14.60 51.50 -8.75
CA LEU A 112 14.40 52.23 -7.50
C LEU A 112 15.41 53.39 -7.35
N LEU A 113 16.68 53.14 -7.68
CA LEU A 113 17.73 54.15 -7.67
C LEU A 113 17.43 55.27 -8.69
N THR A 114 17.03 54.92 -9.91
CA THR A 114 16.67 55.89 -10.96
C THR A 114 15.47 56.77 -10.57
N ARG A 115 14.49 56.18 -9.88
CA ARG A 115 13.29 56.90 -9.42
C ARG A 115 13.50 57.73 -8.15
N GLN A 116 14.69 57.68 -7.55
CA GLN A 116 14.99 58.33 -6.25
C GLN A 116 13.99 57.92 -5.15
N SER A 117 13.49 56.67 -5.22
CA SER A 117 12.49 56.15 -4.28
C SER A 117 13.16 55.50 -3.07
N LYS A 118 12.57 55.67 -1.88
CA LYS A 118 12.90 54.83 -0.73
C LYS A 118 12.55 53.36 -1.00
N PHE A 119 13.32 52.45 -0.43
CA PHE A 119 13.06 51.02 -0.42
C PHE A 119 13.47 50.43 0.91
N ASP A 120 12.70 49.46 1.38
CA ASP A 120 12.86 48.83 2.68
C ASP A 120 12.91 47.31 2.46
N ASP A 121 13.90 46.65 3.07
CA ASP A 121 14.15 45.20 3.09
C ASP A 121 14.08 44.49 1.73
N LEU A 122 14.68 45.08 0.68
CA LEU A 122 14.72 44.49 -0.66
C LEU A 122 15.68 43.27 -0.67
N PRO A 123 15.19 42.05 -0.93
CA PRO A 123 16.02 40.86 -0.92
C PRO A 123 16.87 40.77 -2.21
N LEU A 124 18.18 40.65 -2.05
CA LEU A 124 19.15 40.60 -3.15
C LEU A 124 20.22 39.53 -2.87
N ARG A 125 20.58 38.76 -3.90
CA ARG A 125 21.62 37.72 -3.81
C ARG A 125 22.98 38.31 -4.17
N SER A 126 24.01 37.92 -3.43
CA SER A 126 25.40 38.36 -3.68
C SER A 126 25.86 38.01 -5.11
N ALA A 127 26.57 38.94 -5.78
CA ALA A 127 27.12 38.75 -7.12
C ALA A 127 28.48 38.03 -7.15
N PHE A 128 29.09 37.81 -5.99
CA PHE A 128 30.47 37.33 -5.92
C PHE A 128 30.54 35.79 -5.96
N GLU A 129 31.45 35.26 -6.77
CA GLU A 129 31.68 33.81 -6.86
C GLU A 129 32.07 33.23 -5.49
N GLY A 130 31.36 32.19 -5.06
CA GLY A 130 31.56 31.54 -3.77
C GLY A 130 30.78 32.14 -2.59
N ASP A 131 30.06 33.25 -2.79
CA ASP A 131 29.21 33.87 -1.77
C ASP A 131 27.72 33.60 -2.06
N ASP A 132 27.12 32.63 -1.37
CA ASP A 132 25.71 32.24 -1.53
C ASP A 132 24.76 33.02 -0.58
N ARG A 133 25.18 34.20 -0.14
CA ARG A 133 24.41 35.00 0.81
C ARG A 133 23.26 35.77 0.15
N TRP A 134 22.20 35.92 0.94
CA TRP A 134 21.08 36.79 0.66
C TRP A 134 21.08 37.97 1.62
N TRP A 135 20.92 39.17 1.06
CA TRP A 135 20.90 40.42 1.79
C TRP A 135 19.53 41.07 1.69
N ALA A 136 18.99 41.57 2.80
CA ALA A 136 17.88 42.52 2.79
C ALA A 136 18.45 43.94 2.82
N ILE A 137 18.29 44.71 1.75
CA ILE A 137 18.83 46.07 1.62
C ILE A 137 17.73 47.11 1.75
N SER A 138 17.95 48.08 2.62
CA SER A 138 17.11 49.26 2.81
C SER A 138 17.88 50.51 2.41
N GLY A 139 17.25 51.46 1.73
CA GLY A 139 17.90 52.67 1.23
C GLY A 139 16.97 53.87 1.16
N ARG A 140 17.50 55.05 1.53
CA ARG A 140 16.81 56.33 1.46
C ARG A 140 17.67 57.37 0.70
N PRO A 141 17.06 58.16 -0.20
CA PRO A 141 17.76 59.28 -0.82
C PRO A 141 18.06 60.36 0.22
N HIS A 142 19.23 60.99 0.14
CA HIS A 142 19.58 62.14 0.97
C HIS A 142 19.91 63.35 0.11
N HIS A 143 19.68 64.54 0.68
CA HIS A 143 19.78 65.82 -0.01
C HIS A 143 20.67 66.78 0.79
N ASP A 144 21.29 67.74 0.12
CA ASP A 144 22.01 68.84 0.77
C ASP A 144 21.06 69.86 1.39
N ASP A 145 21.61 70.86 2.10
CA ASP A 145 20.86 71.96 2.71
C ASP A 145 20.06 72.81 1.69
N ARG A 146 20.31 72.62 0.39
CA ARG A 146 19.63 73.31 -0.72
C ARG A 146 18.59 72.41 -1.40
N GLY A 147 18.40 71.19 -0.93
CA GLY A 147 17.44 70.22 -1.47
C GLY A 147 17.93 69.46 -2.71
N ASN A 148 19.21 69.56 -3.09
CA ASN A 148 19.74 68.79 -4.21
C ASN A 148 20.03 67.35 -3.78
N PHE A 149 19.71 66.39 -4.64
CA PHE A 149 20.00 64.97 -4.40
C PHE A 149 21.52 64.73 -4.30
N CYS A 150 21.96 64.08 -3.22
CA CYS A 150 23.36 63.77 -2.93
C CYS A 150 23.71 62.28 -3.05
N GLY A 151 22.71 61.41 -3.25
CA GLY A 151 22.88 59.96 -3.32
C GLY A 151 21.99 59.24 -2.31
N TYR A 152 22.33 58.00 -1.99
CA TYR A 152 21.59 57.17 -1.03
C TYR A 152 22.40 56.90 0.24
N ARG A 153 21.67 56.66 1.33
CA ARG A 153 22.20 56.03 2.54
C ARG A 153 21.29 54.88 2.92
N GLY A 154 21.87 53.80 3.39
CA GLY A 154 21.12 52.60 3.65
C GLY A 154 21.82 51.64 4.60
N SER A 155 21.12 50.56 4.87
CA SER A 155 21.61 49.43 5.64
C SER A 155 21.32 48.13 4.92
N GLY A 156 22.08 47.09 5.25
CA GLY A 156 21.83 45.73 4.82
C GLY A 156 21.90 44.76 5.99
N THR A 157 21.13 43.68 5.91
CA THR A 157 21.08 42.61 6.92
C THR A 157 21.22 41.27 6.22
N ASP A 158 22.02 40.35 6.79
CA ASP A 158 22.13 38.98 6.26
C ASP A 158 20.84 38.20 6.60
N ILE A 159 20.09 37.82 5.56
CA ILE A 159 18.86 37.03 5.69
C ILE A 159 19.05 35.58 5.24
N THR A 160 20.29 35.12 5.04
CA THR A 160 20.61 33.78 4.52
C THR A 160 20.08 32.68 5.43
N ALA A 161 20.33 32.78 6.75
CA ALA A 161 19.84 31.79 7.71
C ALA A 161 18.31 31.78 7.81
N GLN A 162 17.67 32.95 7.76
CA GLN A 162 16.21 33.08 7.79
C GLN A 162 15.57 32.50 6.53
N ARG A 163 16.12 32.78 5.34
CA ARG A 163 15.64 32.21 4.08
C ARG A 163 15.84 30.70 4.04
N ARG A 164 17.02 30.19 4.38
CA ARG A 164 17.27 28.73 4.45
C ARG A 164 16.31 28.06 5.42
N SER A 165 16.11 28.64 6.61
CA SER A 165 15.14 28.12 7.57
C SER A 165 13.69 28.17 7.05
N ALA A 166 13.29 29.21 6.33
CA ALA A 166 11.96 29.31 5.75
C ALA A 166 11.74 28.34 4.58
N GLU A 167 12.76 28.15 3.73
CA GLU A 167 12.77 27.19 2.64
C GLU A 167 12.76 25.75 3.19
N ASP A 168 13.55 25.45 4.22
CA ASP A 168 13.52 24.16 4.92
C ASP A 168 12.19 23.90 5.62
N ALA A 169 11.62 24.90 6.30
CA ALA A 169 10.29 24.78 6.92
C ALA A 169 9.21 24.53 5.88
N SER A 170 9.24 25.24 4.74
CA SER A 170 8.30 25.02 3.63
C SER A 170 8.48 23.65 3.01
N ARG A 171 9.71 23.14 2.92
CA ARG A 171 10.00 21.80 2.40
C ARG A 171 9.50 20.71 3.34
N LEU A 172 9.77 20.83 4.64
CA LEU A 172 9.30 19.88 5.66
C LEU A 172 7.78 19.85 5.79
N ALA A 173 7.11 20.96 5.52
CA ALA A 173 5.64 21.01 5.50
C ALA A 173 5.02 20.19 4.36
N LEU A 174 5.75 19.95 3.26
CA LEU A 174 5.21 19.36 2.03
C LEU A 174 5.84 18.02 1.63
N TYR A 175 7.00 17.68 2.17
CA TYR A 175 7.76 16.50 1.77
C TYR A 175 8.16 15.65 2.97
N ASP A 176 8.22 14.33 2.76
CA ASP A 176 8.75 13.36 3.72
C ASP A 176 10.27 13.53 3.84
N SER A 177 10.77 13.71 5.06
CA SER A 177 12.19 13.99 5.33
C SER A 177 13.12 12.82 4.98
N LEU A 178 12.61 11.58 4.99
CA LEU A 178 13.39 10.39 4.73
C LEU A 178 13.53 10.09 3.23
N THR A 179 12.41 10.04 2.52
CA THR A 179 12.35 9.63 1.11
C THR A 179 12.40 10.82 0.14
N GLY A 180 12.13 12.02 0.64
CA GLY A 180 12.01 13.23 -0.17
C GLY A 180 10.76 13.28 -1.06
N LEU A 181 9.86 12.29 -0.98
CA LEU A 181 8.57 12.27 -1.67
C LEU A 181 7.58 13.25 -1.03
N ALA A 182 6.44 13.49 -1.69
CA ALA A 182 5.36 14.26 -1.05
C ALA A 182 4.92 13.56 0.25
N ASN A 183 4.59 14.35 1.27
CA ASN A 183 4.00 13.82 2.50
C ASN A 183 2.47 13.69 2.37
N ARG A 184 1.82 13.09 3.38
CA ARG A 184 0.36 12.92 3.45
C ARG A 184 -0.40 14.23 3.22
N PHE A 185 0.03 15.33 3.83
CA PHE A 185 -0.66 16.61 3.70
C PHE A 185 -0.63 17.15 2.26
N HIS A 186 0.54 17.11 1.62
CA HIS A 186 0.73 17.61 0.27
C HIS A 186 -0.06 16.79 -0.76
N ILE A 187 0.01 15.45 -0.67
CA ILE A 187 -0.67 14.58 -1.63
C ILE A 187 -2.20 14.66 -1.50
N SER A 188 -2.75 14.77 -0.28
CA SER A 188 -4.19 14.96 -0.07
C SER A 188 -4.68 16.26 -0.70
N LYS A 189 -3.98 17.38 -0.46
CA LYS A 189 -4.32 18.67 -1.07
C LYS A 189 -4.25 18.64 -2.60
N LYS A 190 -3.26 17.94 -3.16
CA LYS A 190 -3.14 17.74 -4.61
C LYS A 190 -4.29 16.91 -5.15
N LEU A 191 -4.69 15.84 -4.46
CA LEU A 191 -5.83 15.01 -4.83
C LEU A 191 -7.13 15.83 -4.82
N ASP A 192 -7.39 16.59 -3.76
CA ASP A 192 -8.58 17.46 -3.66
C ASP A 192 -8.68 18.44 -4.82
N THR A 193 -7.57 19.13 -5.11
CA THR A 193 -7.50 20.11 -6.19
C THR A 193 -7.69 19.44 -7.56
N THR A 194 -7.10 18.26 -7.76
CA THR A 194 -7.21 17.49 -9.01
C THR A 194 -8.65 17.01 -9.22
N LEU A 195 -9.29 16.43 -8.20
CA LEU A 195 -10.67 15.93 -8.27
C LEU A 195 -11.66 17.07 -8.52
N ALA A 196 -11.48 18.22 -7.86
CA ALA A 196 -12.33 19.40 -8.08
C ALA A 196 -12.26 19.91 -9.53
N ALA A 197 -11.05 19.96 -10.10
CA ALA A 197 -10.86 20.36 -11.49
C ALA A 197 -11.42 19.32 -12.48
N PHE A 198 -11.22 18.03 -12.19
CA PHE A 198 -11.56 16.94 -13.11
C PHE A 198 -13.05 16.61 -13.10
N SER A 199 -13.74 16.78 -11.97
CA SER A 199 -15.20 16.66 -11.88
C SER A 199 -15.90 17.64 -12.84
N GLN A 200 -15.43 18.89 -12.93
CA GLN A 200 -15.97 19.88 -13.87
C GLN A 200 -15.72 19.52 -15.34
N GLN A 201 -14.61 18.85 -15.62
CA GLN A 201 -14.21 18.43 -16.97
C GLN A 201 -14.69 17.02 -17.33
N GLN A 202 -15.44 16.35 -16.44
CA GLN A 202 -15.86 14.94 -16.57
C GLN A 202 -14.68 13.99 -16.84
N ARG A 203 -13.52 14.28 -16.24
CA ARG A 203 -12.30 13.46 -16.32
C ARG A 203 -12.16 12.55 -15.11
N SER A 204 -11.38 11.50 -15.29
CA SER A 204 -11.16 10.47 -14.28
C SER A 204 -9.82 10.64 -13.58
N CYS A 205 -9.72 10.16 -12.34
CA CYS A 205 -8.48 10.17 -11.58
C CYS A 205 -8.38 8.87 -10.77
N ALA A 206 -7.33 8.10 -10.99
CA ALA A 206 -7.06 6.90 -10.23
C ALA A 206 -6.07 7.19 -9.09
N ILE A 207 -6.21 6.46 -7.99
CA ILE A 207 -5.19 6.38 -6.95
C ILE A 207 -4.78 4.92 -6.73
N MET A 208 -3.51 4.74 -6.36
CA MET A 208 -2.99 3.48 -5.86
C MET A 208 -2.48 3.68 -4.44
N LEU A 209 -2.98 2.89 -3.49
CA LEU A 209 -2.40 2.77 -2.15
C LEU A 209 -1.53 1.52 -2.11
N LEU A 210 -0.36 1.63 -1.50
CA LEU A 210 0.64 0.57 -1.46
C LEU A 210 1.11 0.37 -0.03
N ASP A 211 1.35 -0.89 0.30
CA ASP A 211 1.94 -1.31 1.57
C ASP A 211 3.04 -2.32 1.31
N LEU A 212 4.16 -2.17 2.01
CA LEU A 212 5.31 -3.05 1.85
C LEU A 212 5.15 -4.30 2.71
N ASP A 213 4.93 -5.44 2.05
CA ASP A 213 4.77 -6.70 2.75
C ASP A 213 6.06 -7.08 3.49
N ARG A 214 5.94 -7.44 4.76
CA ARG A 214 7.04 -7.86 5.65
C ARG A 214 8.09 -6.77 5.94
N PHE A 215 7.78 -5.49 5.73
CA PHE A 215 8.70 -4.40 6.10
C PHE A 215 9.04 -4.40 7.59
N LYS A 216 8.07 -4.69 8.46
CA LYS A 216 8.31 -4.84 9.91
C LYS A 216 9.39 -5.89 10.22
N GLN A 217 9.38 -7.03 9.53
CA GLN A 217 10.39 -8.08 9.71
C GLN A 217 11.80 -7.57 9.37
N VAL A 218 11.93 -6.69 8.38
CA VAL A 218 13.22 -6.07 8.04
C VAL A 218 13.72 -5.17 9.17
N ASN A 219 12.85 -4.33 9.74
CA ASN A 219 13.21 -3.51 10.91
C ASN A 219 13.60 -4.38 12.11
N ASP A 220 12.84 -5.44 12.37
CA ASP A 220 13.08 -6.31 13.53
C ASP A 220 14.38 -7.12 13.37
N THR A 221 14.77 -7.48 12.14
CA THR A 221 15.94 -8.32 11.86
C THR A 221 17.23 -7.51 11.63
N LEU A 222 17.14 -6.42 10.86
CA LEU A 222 18.30 -5.63 10.39
C LEU A 222 18.39 -4.24 11.06
N GLY A 223 17.39 -3.84 11.84
CA GLY A 223 17.33 -2.56 12.53
C GLY A 223 16.72 -1.43 11.71
N HIS A 224 16.33 -0.35 12.40
CA HIS A 224 15.72 0.83 11.78
C HIS A 224 16.58 1.52 10.70
N PRO A 225 17.92 1.65 10.82
CA PRO A 225 18.74 2.24 9.76
C PRO A 225 18.61 1.50 8.42
N ALA A 226 18.55 0.16 8.47
CA ALA A 226 18.32 -0.66 7.29
C ALA A 226 16.90 -0.45 6.73
N GLY A 227 15.88 -0.39 7.58
CA GLY A 227 14.52 -0.03 7.16
C GLY A 227 14.45 1.34 6.47
N ASP A 228 15.15 2.33 7.00
CA ASP A 228 15.22 3.68 6.44
C ASP A 228 15.89 3.71 5.05
N ALA A 229 16.99 2.97 4.90
CA ALA A 229 17.67 2.81 3.62
C ALA A 229 16.81 2.04 2.60
N LEU A 230 16.06 1.03 3.06
CA LEU A 230 15.10 0.31 2.23
C LEU A 230 13.99 1.23 1.72
N LEU A 231 13.40 2.06 2.58
CA LEU A 231 12.35 3.02 2.20
C LEU A 231 12.82 4.03 1.15
N LYS A 232 14.08 4.48 1.22
CA LYS A 232 14.69 5.32 0.17
C LYS A 232 14.77 4.60 -1.17
N GLN A 233 15.24 3.35 -1.18
CA GLN A 233 15.31 2.55 -2.41
C GLN A 233 13.93 2.22 -2.98
N VAL A 234 12.92 2.00 -2.12
CA VAL A 234 11.53 1.83 -2.54
C VAL A 234 11.02 3.09 -3.23
N ALA A 235 11.23 4.26 -2.63
CA ALA A 235 10.86 5.54 -3.24
C ALA A 235 11.52 5.73 -4.62
N GLU A 236 12.81 5.43 -4.75
CA GLU A 236 13.51 5.51 -6.04
C GLU A 236 12.94 4.55 -7.09
N ARG A 237 12.59 3.31 -6.71
CA ARG A 237 11.97 2.34 -7.63
C ARG A 237 10.59 2.79 -8.09
N LEU A 238 9.77 3.33 -7.17
CA LEU A 238 8.46 3.89 -7.52
C LEU A 238 8.59 5.06 -8.50
N LEU A 239 9.55 5.97 -8.26
CA LEU A 239 9.81 7.09 -9.15
C LEU A 239 10.25 6.66 -10.56
N LYS A 240 11.02 5.59 -10.69
CA LYS A 240 11.42 5.05 -12.01
C LYS A 240 10.23 4.55 -12.83
N ILE A 241 9.17 4.08 -12.17
CA ILE A 241 7.98 3.53 -12.85
C ILE A 241 6.99 4.66 -13.15
N VAL A 242 6.71 5.52 -12.17
CA VAL A 242 5.71 6.59 -12.29
C VAL A 242 6.25 7.79 -13.09
N GLY A 243 7.56 8.05 -13.02
CA GLY A 243 8.25 9.13 -13.73
C GLY A 243 8.11 10.50 -13.07
N ASP A 244 6.96 10.82 -12.47
CA ASP A 244 6.70 12.10 -11.82
C ASP A 244 6.75 11.99 -10.29
N LYS A 245 7.69 12.72 -9.68
CA LYS A 245 7.88 12.77 -8.23
C LYS A 245 6.71 13.38 -7.49
N GLU A 246 5.98 14.30 -8.11
CA GLU A 246 4.83 14.92 -7.46
C GLU A 246 3.58 14.04 -7.46
N MET A 247 3.62 12.88 -8.11
CA MET A 247 2.53 11.91 -8.13
C MET A 247 2.71 10.80 -7.10
N VAL A 248 3.89 10.70 -6.48
CA VAL A 248 4.22 9.65 -5.50
C VAL A 248 4.44 10.28 -4.13
N SER A 249 3.85 9.69 -3.12
CA SER A 249 3.93 10.14 -1.73
C SER A 249 4.17 9.00 -0.77
N ARG A 250 4.74 9.33 0.39
CA ARG A 250 4.80 8.44 1.54
C ARG A 250 3.83 8.95 2.60
N LEU A 251 2.88 8.09 2.98
CA LEU A 251 1.83 8.44 3.94
C LEU A 251 2.28 8.32 5.39
N GLY A 252 3.29 7.48 5.63
CA GLY A 252 3.85 7.16 6.94
C GLY A 252 4.25 5.67 6.99
N GLY A 253 5.18 5.29 7.87
CA GLY A 253 5.61 3.89 7.99
C GLY A 253 6.09 3.31 6.65
N ASP A 254 5.44 2.22 6.22
CA ASP A 254 5.58 1.48 4.97
C ASP A 254 4.50 1.79 3.92
N GLU A 255 3.66 2.80 4.15
CA GLU A 255 2.55 3.16 3.27
C GLU A 255 2.95 4.21 2.23
N PHE A 256 2.62 3.94 0.96
CA PHE A 256 2.81 4.86 -0.16
C PHE A 256 1.49 5.10 -0.90
N GLN A 257 1.38 6.26 -1.55
CA GLN A 257 0.25 6.60 -2.40
C GLN A 257 0.70 7.20 -3.71
N ILE A 258 0.07 6.77 -4.80
CA ILE A 258 0.27 7.28 -6.15
C ILE A 258 -1.04 7.91 -6.65
N ILE A 259 -0.97 9.11 -7.22
CA ILE A 259 -2.08 9.75 -7.94
C ILE A 259 -1.82 9.64 -9.45
N LEU A 260 -2.83 9.21 -10.20
CA LEU A 260 -2.77 9.00 -11.64
C LEU A 260 -3.91 9.80 -12.30
N PRO A 261 -3.66 11.08 -12.67
CA PRO A 261 -4.66 11.89 -13.33
C PRO A 261 -4.95 11.36 -14.73
N ASP A 262 -6.23 11.35 -15.11
CA ASP A 262 -6.71 11.05 -16.47
C ASP A 262 -6.45 9.61 -16.92
N ILE A 263 -6.45 8.68 -15.95
CA ILE A 263 -6.31 7.25 -16.21
C ILE A 263 -7.47 6.52 -15.53
N GLU A 264 -8.30 5.84 -16.34
CA GLU A 264 -9.38 4.96 -15.88
C GLU A 264 -9.31 3.54 -16.47
N ASP A 265 -8.40 3.30 -17.41
CA ASP A 265 -8.20 2.00 -18.05
C ASP A 265 -7.64 0.99 -17.03
N ARG A 266 -8.50 0.05 -16.59
CA ARG A 266 -8.14 -0.97 -15.61
C ARG A 266 -7.08 -1.94 -16.13
N GLY A 267 -6.96 -2.11 -17.44
CA GLY A 267 -5.85 -2.87 -18.03
C GLY A 267 -4.52 -2.17 -17.77
N ARG A 268 -4.41 -0.89 -18.14
CA ARG A 268 -3.19 -0.09 -17.94
C ARG A 268 -2.84 0.08 -16.46
N LEU A 269 -3.84 0.31 -15.61
CA LEU A 269 -3.65 0.41 -14.16
C LEU A 269 -3.20 -0.93 -13.55
N GLY A 270 -3.77 -2.05 -14.01
CA GLY A 270 -3.37 -3.38 -13.56
C GLY A 270 -1.94 -3.73 -13.97
N ASP A 271 -1.56 -3.43 -15.22
CA ASP A 271 -0.18 -3.63 -15.71
C ASP A 271 0.82 -2.80 -14.89
N MET A 272 0.52 -1.51 -14.64
CA MET A 272 1.35 -0.64 -13.80
C MET A 272 1.46 -1.16 -12.36
N ALA A 273 0.36 -1.63 -11.76
CA ALA A 273 0.38 -2.20 -10.42
C ALA A 273 1.23 -3.49 -10.37
N ALA A 274 1.13 -4.35 -11.38
CA ALA A 274 1.95 -5.55 -11.51
C ALA A 274 3.45 -5.21 -11.67
N ASP A 275 3.78 -4.19 -12.47
CA ASP A 275 5.15 -3.70 -12.64
C ASP A 275 5.72 -3.14 -11.33
N ILE A 276 4.91 -2.38 -10.57
CA ILE A 276 5.29 -1.90 -9.25
C ILE A 276 5.59 -3.06 -8.31
N ILE A 277 4.67 -4.02 -8.19
CA ILE A 277 4.84 -5.19 -7.32
C ILE A 277 6.08 -5.98 -7.74
N GLY A 278 6.26 -6.26 -9.03
CA GLY A 278 7.41 -6.98 -9.56
C GLY A 278 8.75 -6.27 -9.33
N SER A 279 8.78 -4.94 -9.43
CA SER A 279 9.96 -4.10 -9.17
C SER A 279 10.29 -3.99 -7.68
N LEU A 280 9.28 -3.81 -6.82
CA LEU A 280 9.47 -3.77 -5.38
C LEU A 280 9.81 -5.14 -4.79
N SER A 281 9.39 -6.23 -5.46
CA SER A 281 9.75 -7.59 -5.04
C SER A 281 11.17 -8.01 -5.41
N GLN A 282 11.91 -7.18 -6.16
CA GLN A 282 13.32 -7.46 -6.45
C GLN A 282 14.17 -7.29 -5.18
N PRO A 283 15.25 -8.09 -5.01
CA PRO A 283 16.12 -7.98 -3.85
C PRO A 283 16.70 -6.57 -3.65
N TYR A 284 16.86 -6.18 -2.39
CA TYR A 284 17.53 -4.94 -1.98
C TYR A 284 18.87 -5.28 -1.34
N SER A 285 19.86 -4.42 -1.60
CA SER A 285 21.13 -4.44 -0.89
C SER A 285 21.13 -3.28 0.09
N VAL A 286 21.08 -3.58 1.37
CA VAL A 286 20.98 -2.60 2.45
C VAL A 286 22.06 -2.90 3.47
N GLU A 287 22.98 -1.96 3.68
CA GLU A 287 24.08 -2.09 4.65
C GLU A 287 24.90 -3.40 4.51
N GLY A 288 25.05 -3.90 3.28
CA GLY A 288 25.79 -5.14 2.99
C GLY A 288 24.97 -6.43 3.19
N SER A 289 23.73 -6.33 3.67
CA SER A 289 22.79 -7.44 3.79
C SER A 289 21.78 -7.45 2.62
N ARG A 290 21.31 -8.63 2.24
CA ARG A 290 20.29 -8.80 1.21
C ARG A 290 18.92 -8.99 1.87
N CYS A 291 17.95 -8.14 1.55
CA CYS A 291 16.57 -8.31 2.00
C CYS A 291 15.60 -8.31 0.81
N ILE A 292 14.47 -8.98 0.98
CA ILE A 292 13.39 -9.06 -0.01
C ILE A 292 12.11 -8.70 0.72
N ILE A 293 11.35 -7.77 0.15
CA ILE A 293 10.01 -7.39 0.60
C ILE A 293 9.03 -7.66 -0.53
N GLY A 294 7.74 -7.79 -0.21
CA GLY A 294 6.67 -7.76 -1.19
C GLY A 294 6.01 -6.38 -1.25
N ALA A 295 5.00 -6.24 -2.09
CA ALA A 295 4.11 -5.09 -2.04
C ALA A 295 2.68 -5.55 -2.35
N SER A 296 1.73 -5.02 -1.59
CA SER A 296 0.30 -5.15 -1.86
C SER A 296 -0.22 -3.80 -2.34
N VAL A 297 -1.14 -3.79 -3.32
CA VAL A 297 -1.64 -2.55 -3.94
C VAL A 297 -3.17 -2.52 -3.99
N GLY A 298 -3.79 -1.45 -3.49
CA GLY A 298 -5.22 -1.17 -3.65
C GLY A 298 -5.46 -0.05 -4.65
N VAL A 299 -6.39 -0.22 -5.58
CA VAL A 299 -6.65 0.76 -6.66
C VAL A 299 -8.11 1.23 -6.63
N ALA A 300 -8.32 2.55 -6.63
CA ALA A 300 -9.64 3.17 -6.76
C ALA A 300 -9.62 4.29 -7.82
N ILE A 301 -10.73 4.48 -8.53
CA ILE A 301 -10.85 5.36 -9.69
C ILE A 301 -12.05 6.28 -9.53
N ALA A 302 -11.83 7.58 -9.41
CA ALA A 302 -12.88 8.60 -9.52
C ALA A 302 -13.32 8.74 -10.98
N PRO A 303 -14.62 8.96 -11.27
CA PRO A 303 -15.72 9.12 -10.29
C PRO A 303 -16.39 7.80 -9.86
N PHE A 304 -15.94 6.66 -10.37
CA PHE A 304 -16.62 5.37 -10.24
C PHE A 304 -16.61 4.82 -8.81
N ASP A 305 -15.47 4.94 -8.13
CA ASP A 305 -15.21 4.38 -6.81
C ASP A 305 -15.32 5.46 -5.71
N GLY A 306 -15.85 6.64 -6.04
CA GLY A 306 -15.94 7.79 -5.15
C GLY A 306 -15.80 9.10 -5.92
N GLN A 307 -16.31 10.18 -5.33
CA GLN A 307 -16.24 11.53 -5.90
C GLN A 307 -15.40 12.48 -5.05
N SER A 308 -15.17 12.15 -3.78
CA SER A 308 -14.29 12.88 -2.87
C SER A 308 -12.95 12.16 -2.68
N SER A 309 -11.92 12.90 -2.24
CA SER A 309 -10.63 12.31 -1.88
C SER A 309 -10.76 11.31 -0.74
N GLU A 310 -11.59 11.59 0.25
CA GLU A 310 -11.86 10.72 1.40
C GLU A 310 -12.48 9.39 0.94
N ASP A 311 -13.49 9.43 0.06
CA ASP A 311 -14.09 8.23 -0.50
C ASP A 311 -13.06 7.39 -1.26
N LEU A 312 -12.25 8.02 -2.13
CA LEU A 312 -11.24 7.34 -2.92
C LEU A 312 -10.20 6.66 -2.04
N VAL A 313 -9.64 7.40 -1.07
CA VAL A 313 -8.61 6.88 -0.16
C VAL A 313 -9.19 5.73 0.66
N ARG A 314 -10.38 5.88 1.25
CA ARG A 314 -11.05 4.80 1.99
C ARG A 314 -11.26 3.56 1.12
N ASN A 315 -11.74 3.74 -0.11
CA ASN A 315 -12.08 2.62 -0.99
C ASN A 315 -10.83 1.95 -1.58
N ALA A 316 -9.76 2.70 -1.85
CA ALA A 316 -8.46 2.14 -2.20
C ALA A 316 -7.86 1.35 -1.02
N ASP A 317 -8.08 1.80 0.22
CA ASP A 317 -7.59 1.12 1.42
C ASP A 317 -8.30 -0.21 1.63
N LEU A 318 -9.62 -0.25 1.44
CA LEU A 318 -10.39 -1.50 1.43
C LEU A 318 -9.88 -2.49 0.35
N ALA A 319 -9.54 -1.98 -0.84
CA ALA A 319 -8.94 -2.78 -1.89
C ALA A 319 -7.55 -3.31 -1.53
N LEU A 320 -6.71 -2.46 -0.92
CA LEU A 320 -5.38 -2.81 -0.44
C LEU A 320 -5.45 -3.88 0.65
N TYR A 321 -6.35 -3.71 1.61
CA TYR A 321 -6.59 -4.69 2.66
C TYR A 321 -7.05 -6.04 2.09
N ALA A 322 -7.97 -6.02 1.13
CA ALA A 322 -8.42 -7.24 0.45
C ALA A 322 -7.32 -7.90 -0.42
N ALA A 323 -6.33 -7.14 -0.88
CA ALA A 323 -5.14 -7.69 -1.53
C ALA A 323 -4.22 -8.41 -0.52
N LYS A 324 -4.05 -7.85 0.69
CA LYS A 324 -3.26 -8.47 1.77
C LYS A 324 -3.88 -9.78 2.25
N GLY A 325 -5.19 -9.81 2.51
CA GLY A 325 -5.89 -10.95 3.09
C GLY A 325 -5.94 -12.21 2.21
N ASN A 326 -5.61 -12.13 0.91
CA ASN A 326 -5.66 -13.25 -0.02
C ASN A 326 -4.28 -13.80 -0.42
N GLY A 327 -3.20 -13.42 0.28
CA GLY A 327 -1.85 -13.96 0.07
C GLY A 327 -0.76 -12.93 -0.22
N ARG A 328 -1.06 -11.62 -0.09
CA ARG A 328 -0.10 -10.51 -0.32
C ARG A 328 0.51 -10.51 -1.74
N GLY A 329 1.44 -9.60 -2.04
CA GLY A 329 2.18 -9.59 -3.31
C GLY A 329 1.31 -9.43 -4.57
N ARG A 330 0.17 -8.74 -4.45
CA ARG A 330 -0.82 -8.58 -5.53
C ARG A 330 -1.49 -7.22 -5.45
N PHE A 331 -2.13 -6.82 -6.55
CA PHE A 331 -2.99 -5.64 -6.56
C PHE A 331 -4.45 -6.05 -6.47
N ARG A 332 -5.33 -5.12 -6.13
CA ARG A 332 -6.77 -5.30 -6.26
C ARG A 332 -7.44 -3.97 -6.58
N PHE A 333 -8.38 -4.00 -7.50
CA PHE A 333 -9.29 -2.87 -7.72
C PHE A 333 -10.40 -2.87 -6.69
N TYR A 334 -10.84 -1.70 -6.29
CA TYR A 334 -12.05 -1.55 -5.50
C TYR A 334 -13.28 -2.10 -6.25
N SER A 335 -14.20 -2.70 -5.49
CA SER A 335 -15.55 -3.07 -5.88
C SER A 335 -16.44 -2.96 -4.65
N SER A 336 -17.73 -2.59 -4.79
CA SER A 336 -18.62 -2.47 -3.62
C SER A 336 -18.72 -3.74 -2.77
N ASP A 337 -18.57 -4.93 -3.39
CA ASP A 337 -18.51 -6.22 -2.70
C ASP A 337 -17.40 -6.29 -1.63
N LEU A 338 -16.35 -5.46 -1.73
CA LEU A 338 -15.27 -5.41 -0.74
C LEU A 338 -15.70 -4.78 0.58
N HIS A 339 -16.59 -3.80 0.53
CA HIS A 339 -17.09 -3.17 1.74
C HIS A 339 -17.86 -4.21 2.58
N GLN A 340 -18.74 -4.95 1.90
CA GLN A 340 -19.49 -6.05 2.50
C GLN A 340 -18.56 -7.16 3.01
N SER A 341 -17.53 -7.53 2.23
CA SER A 341 -16.54 -8.52 2.64
C SER A 341 -15.71 -8.10 3.86
N ALA A 342 -15.46 -6.81 4.06
CA ALA A 342 -14.72 -6.31 5.22
C ALA A 342 -15.60 -6.35 6.48
N GLU A 343 -16.87 -5.95 6.38
CA GLU A 343 -17.86 -6.11 7.46
C GLU A 343 -18.09 -7.59 7.80
N ASP A 344 -18.25 -8.44 6.78
CA ASP A 344 -18.40 -9.89 6.96
C ASP A 344 -17.16 -10.49 7.63
N ARG A 345 -15.95 -10.06 7.25
CA ARG A 345 -14.71 -10.54 7.90
C ARG A 345 -14.68 -10.15 9.38
N ARG A 346 -15.10 -8.93 9.73
CA ARG A 346 -15.16 -8.50 11.13
C ARG A 346 -16.19 -9.29 11.93
N ALA A 347 -17.37 -9.51 11.36
CA ALA A 347 -18.39 -10.38 11.97
C ALA A 347 -17.84 -11.80 12.17
N LEU A 348 -17.16 -12.35 11.18
CA LEU A 348 -16.51 -13.66 11.29
C LEU A 348 -15.40 -13.68 12.34
N GLU A 349 -14.62 -12.62 12.51
CA GLU A 349 -13.63 -12.54 13.60
C GLU A 349 -14.30 -12.61 14.97
N GLU A 350 -15.38 -11.85 15.17
CA GLU A 350 -16.16 -11.85 16.41
C GLU A 350 -16.77 -13.24 16.67
N ASP A 351 -17.38 -13.85 15.66
CA ASP A 351 -17.95 -15.21 15.76
C ASP A 351 -16.87 -16.27 16.02
N LEU A 352 -15.68 -16.12 15.42
CA LEU A 352 -14.57 -17.07 15.58
C LEU A 352 -14.04 -17.13 17.02
N ARG A 353 -14.10 -16.01 17.77
CA ARG A 353 -13.70 -15.97 19.19
C ARG A 353 -14.51 -16.94 20.05
N ASP A 354 -15.79 -17.07 19.74
CA ASP A 354 -16.70 -17.93 20.49
C ASP A 354 -16.89 -19.32 19.83
N ALA A 355 -16.44 -19.52 18.59
CA ALA A 355 -16.72 -20.72 17.80
C ALA A 355 -16.25 -22.02 18.48
N LEU A 356 -15.07 -22.01 19.11
CA LEU A 356 -14.56 -23.14 19.89
C LEU A 356 -15.45 -23.44 21.10
N ALA A 357 -15.77 -22.42 21.90
CA ALA A 357 -16.59 -22.56 23.10
C ALA A 357 -18.03 -23.01 22.79
N ARG A 358 -18.54 -22.62 21.61
CA ARG A 358 -19.87 -22.99 21.11
C ARG A 358 -19.90 -24.34 20.37
N GLY A 359 -18.78 -25.05 20.28
CA GLY A 359 -18.71 -26.37 19.64
C GLY A 359 -18.98 -26.34 18.12
N GLN A 360 -18.64 -25.23 17.45
CA GLN A 360 -18.86 -25.04 16.01
C GLN A 360 -17.73 -25.59 15.14
N MET A 361 -16.65 -26.06 15.76
CA MET A 361 -15.45 -26.55 15.10
C MET A 361 -15.42 -28.08 15.10
N GLU A 362 -15.04 -28.67 13.98
CA GLU A 362 -14.85 -30.11 13.86
C GLU A 362 -13.60 -30.44 13.03
N LEU A 363 -13.09 -31.66 13.21
CA LEU A 363 -12.01 -32.20 12.39
C LEU A 363 -12.57 -33.20 11.38
N THR A 364 -12.18 -33.02 10.13
CA THR A 364 -12.33 -34.04 9.08
C THR A 364 -10.96 -34.58 8.73
N TYR A 365 -10.89 -35.82 8.26
CA TYR A 365 -9.64 -36.54 8.05
C TYR A 365 -9.51 -36.93 6.60
N GLN A 366 -8.46 -36.50 5.92
CA GLN A 366 -8.22 -36.88 4.53
C GLN A 366 -7.17 -38.00 4.43
N PRO A 367 -7.46 -39.13 3.76
CA PRO A 367 -6.52 -40.24 3.64
C PRO A 367 -5.26 -39.92 2.83
N VAL A 368 -4.11 -40.36 3.37
CA VAL A 368 -2.81 -40.38 2.70
C VAL A 368 -2.45 -41.82 2.34
N VAL A 369 -2.39 -42.09 1.05
CA VAL A 369 -2.36 -43.44 0.49
C VAL A 369 -0.99 -43.77 -0.09
N ASN A 370 -0.45 -44.94 0.23
CA ASN A 370 0.77 -45.42 -0.39
C ASN A 370 0.55 -45.67 -1.89
N ALA A 371 1.36 -45.02 -2.74
CA ALA A 371 1.14 -44.99 -4.18
C ALA A 371 1.20 -46.37 -4.85
N LYS A 372 1.96 -47.32 -4.27
CA LYS A 372 2.18 -48.67 -4.82
C LYS A 372 1.13 -49.67 -4.36
N SER A 373 0.78 -49.65 -3.07
CA SER A 373 -0.09 -50.66 -2.45
C SER A 373 -1.56 -50.24 -2.36
N ASN A 374 -1.87 -48.95 -2.54
CA ASN A 374 -3.19 -48.35 -2.26
C ASN A 374 -3.65 -48.46 -0.80
N MET A 375 -2.73 -48.80 0.11
CA MET A 375 -2.99 -48.88 1.53
C MET A 375 -2.93 -47.47 2.14
N VAL A 376 -3.88 -47.14 3.00
CA VAL A 376 -3.86 -45.90 3.77
C VAL A 376 -2.80 -46.01 4.86
N THR A 377 -1.89 -45.03 4.91
CA THR A 377 -0.74 -45.00 5.83
C THR A 377 -0.86 -43.93 6.91
N GLY A 378 -1.68 -42.92 6.66
CA GLY A 378 -2.02 -41.88 7.60
C GLY A 378 -3.19 -41.07 7.08
N VAL A 379 -3.61 -40.09 7.86
CA VAL A 379 -4.64 -39.13 7.48
C VAL A 379 -4.22 -37.72 7.88
N GLU A 380 -4.59 -36.73 7.08
CA GLU A 380 -4.41 -35.32 7.41
C GLU A 380 -5.64 -34.79 8.14
N ALA A 381 -5.44 -34.20 9.31
CA ALA A 381 -6.48 -33.56 10.09
C ALA A 381 -6.76 -32.15 9.55
N LEU A 382 -7.96 -31.97 9.02
CA LEU A 382 -8.41 -30.75 8.38
C LEU A 382 -9.54 -30.11 9.20
N LEU A 383 -9.24 -28.94 9.77
CA LEU A 383 -10.20 -28.15 10.53
C LEU A 383 -11.37 -27.71 9.65
N ARG A 384 -12.59 -27.75 10.21
CA ARG A 384 -13.83 -27.26 9.60
C ARG A 384 -14.56 -26.40 10.60
N TRP A 385 -15.16 -25.32 10.09
CA TRP A 385 -16.01 -24.46 10.88
C TRP A 385 -17.44 -24.51 10.32
N ASN A 386 -18.37 -25.04 11.12
CA ASN A 386 -19.78 -25.11 10.78
C ASN A 386 -20.53 -23.99 11.52
N HIS A 387 -20.75 -22.88 10.83
CA HIS A 387 -21.46 -21.74 11.38
C HIS A 387 -22.98 -21.97 11.36
N PRO A 388 -23.73 -21.68 12.44
CA PRO A 388 -25.17 -21.93 12.50
C PRO A 388 -25.95 -21.17 11.40
N ASP A 389 -25.61 -19.91 11.15
CA ASP A 389 -26.33 -19.08 10.17
C ASP A 389 -25.72 -19.10 8.77
N ARG A 390 -24.41 -19.36 8.64
CA ARG A 390 -23.64 -19.23 7.39
C ARG A 390 -23.28 -20.58 6.76
N GLY A 391 -23.53 -21.68 7.47
CA GLY A 391 -23.15 -23.02 7.04
C GLY A 391 -21.64 -23.26 7.12
N PRO A 392 -21.09 -24.19 6.32
CA PRO A 392 -19.67 -24.53 6.37
C PRO A 392 -18.80 -23.39 5.83
N ILE A 393 -17.86 -22.93 6.65
CA ILE A 393 -16.92 -21.86 6.33
C ILE A 393 -15.55 -22.48 5.99
N SER A 394 -14.98 -22.06 4.85
CA SER A 394 -13.71 -22.57 4.36
C SER A 394 -12.52 -22.17 5.26
N PRO A 395 -11.59 -23.09 5.58
CA PRO A 395 -10.34 -22.76 6.28
C PRO A 395 -9.52 -21.66 5.62
N ALA A 396 -9.52 -21.60 4.28
CA ALA A 396 -8.83 -20.54 3.54
C ALA A 396 -9.38 -19.13 3.87
N LEU A 397 -10.60 -19.03 4.40
CA LEU A 397 -11.19 -17.77 4.82
C LEU A 397 -10.89 -17.44 6.29
N PHE A 398 -11.07 -18.39 7.21
CA PHE A 398 -11.02 -18.09 8.65
C PHE A 398 -9.65 -18.32 9.30
N ILE A 399 -8.76 -19.15 8.74
CA ILE A 399 -7.40 -19.33 9.30
C ILE A 399 -6.60 -18.02 9.25
N PRO A 400 -6.57 -17.25 8.14
CA PRO A 400 -5.90 -15.95 8.13
C PRO A 400 -6.48 -14.97 9.15
N ILE A 401 -7.80 -15.00 9.37
CA ILE A 401 -8.48 -14.19 10.39
C ILE A 401 -8.00 -14.63 11.79
N ALA A 402 -7.91 -15.94 12.03
CA ALA A 402 -7.41 -16.48 13.29
C ALA A 402 -5.98 -16.05 13.60
N GLU A 403 -5.10 -16.02 12.59
CA GLU A 403 -3.72 -15.59 12.73
C GLU A 403 -3.62 -14.10 13.07
N GLU A 404 -4.32 -13.25 12.33
CA GLU A 404 -4.34 -11.80 12.57
C GLU A 404 -4.95 -11.43 13.93
N ALA A 405 -5.99 -12.15 14.36
CA ALA A 405 -6.66 -11.93 15.64
C ALA A 405 -5.99 -12.67 16.83
N ASN A 406 -4.84 -13.34 16.62
CA ASN A 406 -4.17 -14.20 17.61
C ASN A 406 -5.04 -15.34 18.18
N LEU A 407 -6.09 -15.75 17.47
CA LEU A 407 -6.94 -16.91 17.80
C LEU A 407 -6.34 -18.23 17.30
N ILE A 408 -5.28 -18.18 16.48
CA ILE A 408 -4.60 -19.38 15.98
C ILE A 408 -4.00 -20.23 17.12
N TRP A 409 -3.65 -19.61 18.26
CA TRP A 409 -3.13 -20.29 19.44
C TRP A 409 -4.12 -21.27 20.06
N PRO A 410 -5.29 -20.83 20.56
CA PRO A 410 -6.27 -21.74 21.13
C PRO A 410 -6.84 -22.72 20.09
N LEU A 411 -6.98 -22.31 18.83
CA LEU A 411 -7.43 -23.19 17.75
C LEU A 411 -6.44 -24.32 17.50
N GLY A 412 -5.15 -24.00 17.36
CA GLY A 412 -4.12 -25.00 17.11
C GLY A 412 -3.93 -25.98 18.26
N GLU A 413 -3.98 -25.50 19.51
CA GLU A 413 -3.97 -26.39 20.68
C GLU A 413 -5.18 -27.34 20.68
N TRP A 414 -6.37 -26.82 20.40
CA TRP A 414 -7.58 -27.64 20.31
C TRP A 414 -7.47 -28.69 19.19
N VAL A 415 -6.99 -28.31 18.01
CA VAL A 415 -6.77 -29.23 16.87
C VAL A 415 -5.79 -30.34 17.27
N LEU A 416 -4.64 -30.00 17.85
CA LEU A 416 -3.63 -30.98 18.27
C LEU A 416 -4.20 -31.98 19.28
N ARG A 417 -4.89 -31.50 20.31
CA ARG A 417 -5.50 -32.36 21.33
C ARG A 417 -6.55 -33.27 20.72
N LYS A 418 -7.46 -32.71 19.92
CA LYS A 418 -8.56 -33.45 19.32
C LYS A 418 -8.06 -34.50 18.31
N ALA A 419 -7.08 -34.15 17.48
CA ALA A 419 -6.46 -35.07 16.54
C ALA A 419 -5.73 -36.22 17.26
N CYS A 420 -5.02 -35.93 18.35
CA CYS A 420 -4.36 -36.97 19.14
C CYS A 420 -5.39 -37.91 19.81
N GLU A 421 -6.44 -37.35 20.40
CA GLU A 421 -7.53 -38.11 21.04
C GLU A 421 -8.26 -39.01 20.05
N ASP A 422 -8.53 -38.52 18.84
CA ASP A 422 -9.16 -39.31 17.79
C ASP A 422 -8.20 -40.40 17.30
N ALA A 423 -6.93 -40.06 17.03
CA ALA A 423 -5.93 -40.99 16.53
C ALA A 423 -5.59 -42.14 17.49
N ALA A 424 -5.64 -41.89 18.79
CA ALA A 424 -5.42 -42.91 19.82
C ALA A 424 -6.45 -44.06 19.75
N ARG A 425 -7.62 -43.82 19.15
CA ARG A 425 -8.69 -44.82 18.99
C ARG A 425 -8.58 -45.61 17.70
N TRP A 426 -7.75 -45.18 16.75
CA TRP A 426 -7.59 -45.88 15.48
C TRP A 426 -6.67 -47.11 15.66
N PRO A 427 -7.02 -48.25 15.05
CA PRO A 427 -6.23 -49.47 15.17
C PRO A 427 -4.94 -49.38 14.33
N GLY A 428 -3.92 -50.13 14.77
CA GLY A 428 -2.63 -50.23 14.11
C GLY A 428 -1.80 -48.95 14.18
N ASP A 429 -0.96 -48.76 13.16
CA ASP A 429 0.07 -47.71 13.12
C ASP A 429 -0.37 -46.49 12.29
N LEU A 430 -1.68 -46.27 12.14
CA LEU A 430 -2.21 -45.18 11.32
C LEU A 430 -1.78 -43.83 11.91
N ARG A 431 -1.13 -43.02 11.09
CA ARG A 431 -0.59 -41.71 11.50
C ARG A 431 -1.65 -40.61 11.35
N VAL A 432 -1.56 -39.58 12.18
CA VAL A 432 -2.32 -38.34 12.02
C VAL A 432 -1.36 -37.19 11.72
N ALA A 433 -1.62 -36.48 10.63
CA ALA A 433 -0.88 -35.28 10.27
C ALA A 433 -1.67 -34.03 10.69
N VAL A 434 -1.01 -33.07 11.33
CA VAL A 434 -1.60 -31.81 11.80
C VAL A 434 -0.80 -30.63 11.26
N ASN A 435 -1.48 -29.70 10.60
CA ASN A 435 -0.92 -28.45 10.12
C ASN A 435 -0.53 -27.52 11.27
N VAL A 436 0.68 -26.97 11.21
CA VAL A 436 1.22 -26.00 12.17
C VAL A 436 1.65 -24.74 11.42
N SER A 437 1.02 -23.61 11.75
CA SER A 437 1.38 -22.34 11.10
C SER A 437 2.74 -21.81 11.56
N ALA A 438 3.34 -20.91 10.77
CA ALA A 438 4.64 -20.35 11.10
C ALA A 438 4.63 -19.54 12.40
N ILE A 439 3.51 -18.87 12.70
CA ILE A 439 3.29 -18.16 13.96
C ILE A 439 3.33 -19.17 15.10
N GLN A 440 2.62 -20.30 14.97
CA GLN A 440 2.60 -21.34 15.99
C GLN A 440 3.97 -21.97 16.25
N PHE A 441 4.71 -22.23 15.17
CA PHE A 441 6.06 -22.80 15.24
C PHE A 441 7.04 -21.89 15.97
N ALA A 442 6.88 -20.56 15.86
CA ALA A 442 7.74 -19.60 16.54
C ALA A 442 7.51 -19.52 18.07
N ASN A 443 6.47 -20.14 18.61
CA ASN A 443 6.22 -20.12 20.06
C ASN A 443 6.98 -21.22 20.80
N GLY A 444 7.82 -20.80 21.74
CA GLY A 444 8.62 -21.68 22.59
C GLY A 444 7.84 -22.68 23.45
N ASP A 445 6.53 -22.48 23.65
CA ASP A 445 5.69 -23.41 24.41
C ASP A 445 5.10 -24.56 23.57
N LEU A 446 5.23 -24.53 22.23
CA LEU A 446 4.70 -25.56 21.33
C LEU A 446 5.10 -27.00 21.73
N PRO A 447 6.38 -27.30 22.06
CA PRO A 447 6.76 -28.65 22.50
C PRO A 447 6.02 -29.12 23.76
N LYS A 448 5.72 -28.21 24.70
CA LYS A 448 4.97 -28.54 25.92
C LYS A 448 3.52 -28.88 25.60
N ILE A 449 2.91 -28.11 24.69
CA ILE A 449 1.53 -28.34 24.23
C ILE A 449 1.41 -29.72 23.57
N ILE A 450 2.34 -30.06 22.68
CA ILE A 450 2.39 -31.36 22.00
C ILE A 450 2.58 -32.50 23.01
N THR A 451 3.54 -32.35 23.95
CA THR A 451 3.78 -33.35 25.00
C THR A 451 2.52 -33.62 25.82
N SER A 452 1.82 -32.55 26.21
CA SER A 452 0.55 -32.63 26.94
C SER A 452 -0.56 -33.31 26.10
N ALA A 453 -0.67 -32.98 24.81
CA ALA A 453 -1.67 -33.60 23.93
C ALA A 453 -1.42 -35.12 23.75
N LEU A 454 -0.18 -35.51 23.45
CA LEU A 454 0.23 -36.91 23.31
C LEU A 454 0.00 -37.69 24.61
N SER A 455 0.45 -37.14 25.74
CA SER A 455 0.33 -37.81 27.05
C SER A 455 -1.13 -37.98 27.49
N ASN A 456 -1.99 -37.00 27.22
CA ASN A 456 -3.40 -37.08 27.60
C ASN A 456 -4.17 -38.05 26.71
N ALA A 457 -3.85 -38.11 25.42
CA ALA A 457 -4.46 -39.05 24.48
C ALA A 457 -3.91 -40.48 24.62
N GLY A 458 -2.70 -40.65 25.15
CA GLY A 458 -1.98 -41.92 25.14
C GLY A 458 -1.49 -42.32 23.74
N LEU A 459 -1.29 -41.35 22.84
CA LEU A 459 -0.82 -41.59 21.48
C LEU A 459 0.72 -41.70 21.44
N PRO A 460 1.29 -42.76 20.84
CA PRO A 460 2.72 -42.81 20.54
C PRO A 460 3.16 -41.62 19.69
N ALA A 461 4.28 -40.98 20.05
CA ALA A 461 4.72 -39.74 19.42
C ALA A 461 4.99 -39.87 17.91
N ASP A 462 5.47 -41.03 17.46
CA ASP A 462 5.77 -41.36 16.07
C ASP A 462 4.53 -41.48 15.18
N ARG A 463 3.34 -41.58 15.78
CA ARG A 463 2.04 -41.53 15.07
C ARG A 463 1.55 -40.11 14.81
N LEU A 464 2.14 -39.09 15.45
CA LEU A 464 1.85 -37.69 15.18
C LEU A 464 2.88 -37.13 14.19
N GLU A 465 2.38 -36.60 13.08
CA GLU A 465 3.17 -35.89 12.07
C GLU A 465 2.77 -34.41 12.07
N LEU A 466 3.75 -33.50 12.16
CA LEU A 466 3.51 -32.07 12.12
C LEU A 466 3.86 -31.55 10.72
N GLU A 467 2.89 -30.95 10.06
CA GLU A 467 3.06 -30.35 8.73
C GLU A 467 3.39 -28.86 8.88
N ILE A 468 4.52 -28.45 8.32
CA ILE A 468 5.08 -27.11 8.48
C ILE A 468 5.40 -26.55 7.11
N THR A 469 4.91 -25.36 6.81
CA THR A 469 5.18 -24.70 5.53
C THR A 469 6.62 -24.19 5.44
N GLU A 470 7.12 -24.02 4.21
CA GLU A 470 8.46 -23.48 3.93
C GLU A 470 8.70 -22.07 4.54
N SER A 471 7.62 -21.33 4.80
CA SER A 471 7.69 -19.97 5.33
C SER A 471 8.39 -19.85 6.70
N VAL A 472 8.44 -20.94 7.47
CA VAL A 472 9.16 -21.01 8.76
C VAL A 472 10.66 -20.74 8.61
N PHE A 473 11.24 -21.04 7.44
CA PHE A 473 12.67 -20.85 7.18
C PHE A 473 13.06 -19.41 6.84
N LEU A 474 12.09 -18.54 6.55
CA LEU A 474 12.37 -17.13 6.22
C LEU A 474 12.90 -16.33 7.41
N ALA A 475 12.69 -16.83 8.63
CA ALA A 475 13.19 -16.22 9.86
C ALA A 475 14.61 -16.66 10.23
N ASP A 476 15.27 -17.51 9.41
CA ASP A 476 16.62 -18.10 9.54
C ASP A 476 17.37 -17.73 10.84
N SER A 477 17.01 -18.41 11.94
CA SER A 477 17.49 -18.09 13.28
C SER A 477 17.92 -19.35 14.05
N SER A 478 18.80 -19.15 15.03
CA SER A 478 19.17 -20.17 16.01
C SER A 478 17.97 -20.73 16.82
N GLU A 479 16.82 -20.06 16.81
CA GLU A 479 15.61 -20.46 17.49
C GLU A 479 14.86 -21.55 16.72
N THR A 480 14.78 -21.42 15.39
CA THR A 480 14.18 -22.43 14.50
C THR A 480 14.89 -23.79 14.65
N ALA A 481 16.22 -23.80 14.65
CA ALA A 481 17.00 -25.03 14.86
C ALA A 481 16.77 -25.66 16.24
N ARG A 482 16.66 -24.84 17.30
CA ARG A 482 16.32 -25.31 18.65
C ARG A 482 14.93 -25.91 18.72
N MET A 483 13.95 -25.30 18.06
CA MET A 483 12.59 -25.82 17.98
C MET A 483 12.55 -27.18 17.28
N PHE A 484 13.20 -27.32 16.12
CA PHE A 484 13.30 -28.62 15.43
C PHE A 484 13.94 -29.70 16.30
N THR A 485 15.02 -29.36 17.00
CA THR A 485 15.68 -30.27 17.93
C THR A 485 14.74 -30.70 19.06
N ALA A 486 14.00 -29.75 19.64
CA ALA A 486 13.03 -30.03 20.69
C ALA A 486 11.90 -30.94 20.20
N LEU A 487 11.33 -30.69 19.01
CA LEU A 487 10.28 -31.51 18.43
C LEU A 487 10.76 -32.93 18.11
N LYS A 488 11.95 -33.09 17.50
CA LYS A 488 12.50 -34.43 17.25
C LYS A 488 12.82 -35.19 18.55
N ALA A 489 13.22 -34.49 19.61
CA ALA A 489 13.44 -35.11 20.92
C ALA A 489 12.14 -35.66 21.54
N LEU A 490 10.96 -35.13 21.16
CA LEU A 490 9.66 -35.71 21.54
C LEU A 490 9.35 -37.00 20.79
N GLY A 491 9.99 -37.24 19.65
CA GLY A 491 9.74 -38.40 18.78
C GLY A 491 8.64 -38.21 17.74
N VAL A 492 8.13 -36.98 17.54
CA VAL A 492 7.16 -36.69 16.48
C VAL A 492 7.82 -36.68 15.10
N ARG A 493 7.03 -36.98 14.06
CA ARG A 493 7.48 -36.83 12.67
C ARG A 493 7.24 -35.40 12.18
N LEU A 494 8.09 -34.95 11.27
CA LEU A 494 8.00 -33.62 10.68
C LEU A 494 7.85 -33.74 9.16
N ALA A 495 6.85 -33.07 8.61
CA ALA A 495 6.60 -32.97 7.19
C ALA A 495 6.77 -31.52 6.72
N LEU A 496 7.47 -31.34 5.60
CA LEU A 496 7.57 -30.05 4.93
C LEU A 496 6.41 -29.91 3.93
N ASP A 497 5.54 -28.95 4.18
CA ASP A 497 4.32 -28.69 3.40
C ASP A 497 4.51 -27.60 2.34
N ASP A 498 3.66 -27.60 1.32
CA ASP A 498 3.64 -26.63 0.19
C ASP A 498 4.99 -26.49 -0.57
N PHE A 499 5.80 -27.55 -0.62
CA PHE A 499 7.17 -27.45 -1.12
C PHE A 499 7.24 -27.05 -2.61
N GLY A 500 8.05 -26.03 -2.91
CA GLY A 500 8.28 -25.50 -4.26
C GLY A 500 7.44 -24.28 -4.64
N THR A 501 6.45 -23.89 -3.84
CA THR A 501 5.69 -22.64 -4.06
C THR A 501 6.34 -21.40 -3.43
N GLY A 502 7.33 -21.61 -2.55
CA GLY A 502 8.10 -20.60 -1.81
C GLY A 502 9.53 -20.36 -2.32
N TYR A 503 10.33 -19.66 -1.51
CA TYR A 503 11.75 -19.38 -1.79
C TYR A 503 12.64 -20.54 -1.35
N SER A 504 12.68 -21.62 -2.14
CA SER A 504 13.42 -22.80 -1.72
C SER A 504 14.94 -22.59 -1.79
N SER A 505 15.56 -22.27 -0.65
CA SER A 505 17.00 -22.43 -0.46
C SER A 505 17.28 -23.86 -0.03
N LEU A 506 17.74 -24.69 -0.97
CA LEU A 506 18.18 -26.08 -0.71
C LEU A 506 19.09 -26.23 0.53
N GLY A 507 19.77 -25.15 0.94
CA GLY A 507 20.62 -25.12 2.13
C GLY A 507 19.92 -25.47 3.45
N TYR A 508 18.65 -25.12 3.67
CA TYR A 508 17.98 -25.45 4.94
C TYR A 508 17.54 -26.91 5.03
N LEU A 509 17.23 -27.56 3.90
CA LEU A 509 16.89 -28.99 3.85
C LEU A 509 18.05 -29.88 4.30
N GLN A 510 19.29 -29.41 4.18
CA GLN A 510 20.47 -30.11 4.70
C GLN A 510 20.47 -30.18 6.24
N SER A 511 19.87 -29.19 6.91
CA SER A 511 19.93 -29.03 8.37
C SER A 511 18.64 -29.36 9.09
N ALA A 512 17.50 -29.36 8.39
CA ALA A 512 16.19 -29.58 8.97
C ALA A 512 15.84 -31.07 9.01
N PRO A 513 15.42 -31.62 10.17
CA PRO A 513 15.23 -33.05 10.37
C PRO A 513 13.83 -33.53 9.91
N PHE A 514 13.45 -33.21 8.67
CA PHE A 514 12.18 -33.65 8.09
C PHE A 514 12.18 -35.13 7.75
N ASP A 515 11.02 -35.77 7.89
CA ASP A 515 10.78 -37.17 7.54
C ASP A 515 10.04 -37.28 6.20
N LYS A 516 9.40 -36.20 5.75
CA LYS A 516 8.53 -36.17 4.57
C LYS A 516 8.51 -34.81 3.88
N ILE A 517 8.40 -34.81 2.55
CA ILE A 517 8.15 -33.63 1.71
C ILE A 517 6.78 -33.80 1.03
N LYS A 518 5.90 -32.80 1.18
CA LYS A 518 4.63 -32.72 0.46
C LYS A 518 4.78 -31.80 -0.75
N ILE A 519 4.40 -32.33 -1.91
CA ILE A 519 4.49 -31.66 -3.21
C ILE A 519 3.15 -30.97 -3.46
N ASP A 520 3.19 -29.64 -3.52
CA ASP A 520 2.01 -28.81 -3.67
C ASP A 520 1.19 -29.16 -4.93
N GLN A 521 -0.13 -29.07 -4.79
CA GLN A 521 -1.09 -29.36 -5.83
C GLN A 521 -0.89 -28.51 -7.10
N SER A 522 -0.30 -27.31 -7.03
CA SER A 522 -0.06 -26.47 -8.22
C SER A 522 0.93 -27.10 -9.20
N PHE A 523 1.87 -27.92 -8.73
CA PHE A 523 2.76 -28.68 -9.60
C PHE A 523 2.04 -29.85 -10.25
N VAL A 524 1.22 -30.57 -9.49
CA VAL A 524 0.40 -31.67 -10.01
C VAL A 524 -0.58 -31.16 -11.07
N ARG A 525 -1.26 -30.05 -10.77
CA ARG A 525 -2.18 -29.35 -11.68
C ARG A 525 -1.40 -28.88 -12.90
N GLY A 526 -1.61 -29.55 -14.02
CA GLY A 526 -0.91 -29.26 -15.28
C GLY A 526 0.34 -30.11 -15.56
N ALA A 527 0.71 -31.06 -14.69
CA ALA A 527 1.83 -31.98 -14.96
C ALA A 527 1.55 -32.93 -16.14
N THR A 528 0.28 -33.24 -16.41
CA THR A 528 -0.13 -34.09 -17.55
C THR A 528 -0.33 -33.31 -18.86
N VAL A 529 -0.16 -31.98 -18.85
CA VAL A 529 -0.29 -31.12 -20.03
C VAL A 529 0.98 -31.21 -20.89
N LYS A 530 0.80 -31.42 -22.20
CA LYS A 530 1.92 -31.51 -23.15
C LYS A 530 2.76 -30.22 -23.13
N GLY A 531 4.07 -30.36 -22.95
CA GLY A 531 5.03 -29.24 -22.88
C GLY A 531 5.20 -28.63 -21.49
N SER A 532 4.47 -29.11 -20.48
CA SER A 532 4.64 -28.69 -19.08
C SER A 532 6.00 -29.15 -18.53
N ARG A 533 6.63 -28.29 -17.73
CA ARG A 533 7.86 -28.61 -16.99
C ARG A 533 7.58 -29.22 -15.62
N ASN A 534 6.33 -29.21 -15.16
CA ASN A 534 5.99 -29.61 -13.79
C ASN A 534 6.37 -31.07 -13.50
N ALA A 535 6.22 -31.98 -14.47
CA ALA A 535 6.64 -33.38 -14.29
C ALA A 535 8.15 -33.52 -14.02
N ALA A 536 8.98 -32.66 -14.63
CA ALA A 536 10.42 -32.65 -14.38
C ALA A 536 10.76 -32.06 -13.00
N ILE A 537 10.00 -31.06 -12.54
CA ILE A 537 10.14 -30.49 -11.20
C ILE A 537 9.80 -31.54 -10.14
N ILE A 538 8.67 -32.24 -10.31
CA ILE A 538 8.26 -33.33 -9.42
C ILE A 538 9.34 -34.42 -9.38
N ALA A 539 9.90 -34.82 -10.52
CA ALA A 539 10.99 -35.79 -10.58
C ALA A 539 12.24 -35.33 -9.81
N ALA A 540 12.59 -34.05 -9.89
CA ALA A 540 13.71 -33.49 -9.15
C ALA A 540 13.46 -33.47 -7.63
N ILE A 541 12.23 -33.15 -7.20
CA ILE A 541 11.84 -33.19 -5.79
C ILE A 541 11.93 -34.62 -5.25
N VAL A 542 11.45 -35.61 -6.01
CA VAL A 542 11.54 -37.03 -5.62
C VAL A 542 12.99 -37.47 -5.49
N ALA A 543 13.85 -37.14 -6.45
CA ALA A 543 15.27 -37.48 -6.39
C ALA A 543 15.98 -36.83 -5.18
N LEU A 544 15.60 -35.59 -4.84
CA LEU A 544 16.11 -34.91 -3.65
C LEU A 544 15.66 -35.60 -2.35
N ALA A 545 14.38 -35.95 -2.25
CA ALA A 545 13.84 -36.64 -1.09
C ALA A 545 14.50 -38.01 -0.90
N GLU A 546 14.71 -38.77 -1.98
CA GLU A 546 15.43 -40.05 -1.94
C GLU A 546 16.88 -39.88 -1.45
N ALA A 547 17.58 -38.81 -1.89
CA ALA A 547 18.94 -38.52 -1.46
C ALA A 547 19.04 -38.14 0.03
N LEU A 548 17.94 -37.66 0.63
CA LEU A 548 17.85 -37.24 2.02
C LEU A 548 17.10 -38.25 2.91
N ASP A 549 16.75 -39.43 2.39
CA ASP A 549 15.98 -40.48 3.08
C ASP A 549 14.61 -39.99 3.59
N MET A 550 13.93 -39.15 2.81
CA MET A 550 12.61 -38.59 3.11
C MET A 550 11.50 -39.23 2.27
N GLU A 551 10.31 -39.38 2.87
CA GLU A 551 9.09 -39.75 2.14
C GLU A 551 8.62 -38.57 1.26
N THR A 552 7.89 -38.87 0.19
CA THR A 552 7.22 -37.87 -0.66
C THR A 552 5.72 -38.08 -0.74
N THR A 553 4.93 -37.02 -0.59
CA THR A 553 3.48 -37.05 -0.79
C THR A 553 3.09 -36.08 -1.88
N ALA A 554 2.37 -36.51 -2.90
CA ALA A 554 1.79 -35.60 -3.90
C ALA A 554 0.34 -35.28 -3.55
N GLU A 555 0.01 -33.99 -3.52
CA GLU A 555 -1.29 -33.48 -3.12
C GLU A 555 -2.22 -33.13 -4.29
N GLY A 556 -3.52 -33.06 -4.00
CA GLY A 556 -4.51 -32.58 -4.96
C GLY A 556 -4.67 -33.48 -6.19
N ILE A 557 -4.40 -34.79 -6.06
CA ILE A 557 -4.62 -35.72 -7.17
C ILE A 557 -6.12 -35.96 -7.36
N GLU A 558 -6.64 -35.58 -8.52
CA GLU A 558 -8.07 -35.63 -8.84
C GLU A 558 -8.40 -36.59 -9.98
N SER A 559 -7.42 -36.94 -10.84
CA SER A 559 -7.64 -37.78 -12.03
C SER A 559 -6.67 -38.95 -12.15
N LEU A 560 -7.06 -39.96 -12.92
CA LEU A 560 -6.28 -41.19 -13.08
C LEU A 560 -4.98 -40.97 -13.88
N ASP A 561 -4.96 -40.04 -14.85
CA ASP A 561 -3.75 -39.69 -15.60
C ASP A 561 -2.69 -39.00 -14.73
N GLN A 562 -3.12 -38.17 -13.77
CA GLN A 562 -2.23 -37.59 -12.76
C GLN A 562 -1.66 -38.70 -11.87
N LEU A 563 -2.53 -39.59 -11.35
CA LEU A 563 -2.09 -40.70 -10.51
C LEU A 563 -1.07 -41.60 -11.22
N ASP A 564 -1.30 -41.92 -12.50
CA ASP A 564 -0.38 -42.72 -13.30
C ASP A 564 0.97 -42.02 -13.51
N LEU A 565 0.96 -40.69 -13.72
CA LEU A 565 2.19 -39.90 -13.83
C LEU A 565 2.96 -39.91 -12.50
N ILE A 566 2.28 -39.62 -11.39
CA ILE A 566 2.87 -39.57 -10.06
C ILE A 566 3.48 -40.92 -9.65
N ARG A 567 2.80 -42.03 -9.97
CA ARG A 567 3.35 -43.39 -9.79
C ARG A 567 4.59 -43.65 -10.65
N LYS A 568 4.62 -43.20 -11.90
CA LYS A 568 5.80 -43.33 -12.78
C LYS A 568 6.99 -42.54 -12.28
N LEU A 569 6.73 -41.43 -11.58
CA LEU A 569 7.77 -40.59 -10.95
C LEU A 569 8.20 -41.11 -9.58
N ASN A 570 7.76 -42.32 -9.16
CA ASN A 570 8.13 -42.96 -7.89
C ASN A 570 7.78 -42.16 -6.62
N VAL A 571 6.79 -41.26 -6.68
CA VAL A 571 6.29 -40.60 -5.47
C VAL A 571 5.74 -41.66 -4.49
N SER A 572 6.11 -41.55 -3.22
CA SER A 572 5.84 -42.61 -2.23
C SER A 572 4.38 -42.67 -1.79
N HIS A 573 3.75 -41.51 -1.58
CA HIS A 573 2.41 -41.35 -1.07
C HIS A 573 1.60 -40.36 -1.91
N VAL A 574 0.28 -40.51 -1.89
CA VAL A 574 -0.66 -39.72 -2.67
C VAL A 574 -1.83 -39.31 -1.80
N GLN A 575 -2.23 -38.05 -1.93
CA GLN A 575 -3.42 -37.50 -1.32
C GLN A 575 -4.24 -36.76 -2.37
N GLY A 576 -5.56 -36.96 -2.34
CA GLY A 576 -6.48 -36.27 -3.23
C GLY A 576 -7.79 -37.01 -3.47
N TYR A 577 -8.70 -36.34 -4.17
CA TYR A 577 -10.05 -36.83 -4.43
C TYR A 577 -10.11 -38.06 -5.33
N VAL A 578 -9.02 -38.41 -6.00
CA VAL A 578 -8.90 -39.69 -6.70
C VAL A 578 -9.05 -40.89 -5.75
N TYR A 579 -8.74 -40.74 -4.46
CA TYR A 579 -8.96 -41.79 -3.45
C TYR A 579 -10.17 -41.47 -2.59
N SER A 580 -10.16 -40.34 -1.90
CA SER A 580 -11.26 -39.93 -1.05
C SER A 580 -11.28 -38.43 -0.81
N LYS A 581 -12.47 -37.93 -0.51
CA LYS A 581 -12.65 -36.61 0.12
C LYS A 581 -12.32 -36.72 1.62
N PRO A 582 -12.15 -35.60 2.33
CA PRO A 582 -12.07 -35.62 3.79
C PRO A 582 -13.33 -36.27 4.37
N VAL A 583 -13.15 -37.20 5.30
CA VAL A 583 -14.21 -37.97 5.96
C VAL A 583 -14.29 -37.64 7.45
N ALA A 584 -15.41 -37.95 8.10
CA ALA A 584 -15.55 -37.77 9.54
C ALA A 584 -14.79 -38.87 10.30
N ASN A 585 -14.43 -38.61 11.57
CA ASN A 585 -13.75 -39.62 12.41
C ASN A 585 -14.54 -40.94 12.52
N ALA A 586 -15.87 -40.86 12.63
CA ALA A 586 -16.71 -42.05 12.76
C ALA A 586 -16.63 -42.98 11.53
N GLU A 587 -16.59 -42.40 10.33
CA GLU A 587 -16.44 -43.14 9.07
C GLU A 587 -15.04 -43.76 8.95
N LEU A 588 -14.01 -43.05 9.44
CA LEU A 588 -12.66 -43.57 9.51
C LEU A 588 -12.59 -44.79 10.45
N VAL A 589 -13.18 -44.72 11.64
CA VAL A 589 -13.22 -45.85 12.59
C VAL A 589 -13.88 -47.08 11.95
N GLU A 590 -15.04 -46.92 11.29
CA GLU A 590 -15.74 -48.00 10.60
C GLU A 590 -14.89 -48.68 9.52
N HIS A 591 -14.13 -47.89 8.74
CA HIS A 591 -13.22 -48.44 7.73
C HIS A 591 -12.02 -49.19 8.32
N THR A 592 -11.59 -48.84 9.53
CA THR A 592 -10.44 -49.44 10.20
C THR A 592 -10.78 -50.72 10.98
N GLU A 593 -12.05 -50.93 11.34
CA GLU A 593 -12.53 -52.18 11.98
C GLU A 593 -12.40 -53.41 11.06
N GLY A 594 -12.25 -53.20 9.74
CA GLY A 594 -12.05 -54.25 8.73
C GLY A 594 -10.60 -54.70 8.49
N GLY A 595 -9.61 -54.17 9.20
CA GLY A 595 -8.18 -54.48 8.99
C GLY A 595 -7.45 -53.47 8.10
N ALA A 596 -6.60 -53.93 7.17
CA ALA A 596 -5.79 -53.04 6.33
C ALA A 596 -6.66 -52.20 5.36
N TRP A 597 -6.83 -50.91 5.69
CA TRP A 597 -7.65 -49.99 4.91
C TRP A 597 -7.01 -49.70 3.55
N THR A 598 -7.63 -50.22 2.48
CA THR A 598 -7.19 -50.05 1.10
C THR A 598 -8.27 -49.33 0.30
N ILE A 599 -7.91 -48.23 -0.36
CA ILE A 599 -8.85 -47.43 -1.16
C ILE A 599 -8.54 -47.63 -2.65
N LYS A 600 -9.51 -48.09 -3.42
CA LYS A 600 -9.36 -48.16 -4.89
C LYS A 600 -9.47 -46.76 -5.47
N PRO A 601 -8.52 -46.33 -6.32
CA PRO A 601 -8.61 -45.01 -6.94
C PRO A 601 -9.82 -44.94 -7.88
N SER A 602 -10.62 -43.90 -7.72
CA SER A 602 -11.78 -43.59 -8.55
C SER A 602 -11.75 -42.11 -8.93
N GLY A 603 -11.70 -41.80 -10.22
CA GLY A 603 -11.67 -40.43 -10.71
C GLY A 603 -11.82 -40.37 -12.23
N PRO A 604 -12.02 -39.17 -12.80
CA PRO A 604 -12.04 -38.99 -14.25
C PRO A 604 -10.72 -39.45 -14.89
N ALA A 605 -10.80 -39.98 -16.11
CA ALA A 605 -9.64 -40.47 -16.85
C ALA A 605 -8.61 -39.37 -17.18
N ARG A 606 -9.05 -38.11 -17.31
CA ARG A 606 -8.20 -36.94 -17.51
C ARG A 606 -8.78 -35.74 -16.77
N GLN A 607 -7.90 -34.93 -16.20
CA GLN A 607 -8.28 -33.62 -15.67
C GLN A 607 -8.71 -32.73 -16.84
N ARG A 608 -9.94 -32.19 -16.79
CA ARG A 608 -10.36 -31.10 -17.68
C ARG A 608 -9.90 -29.81 -17.03
N ASN A 609 -9.22 -28.93 -17.77
CA ASN A 609 -8.76 -27.63 -17.26
C ASN A 609 -9.83 -26.97 -16.39
N ASP A 610 -9.43 -26.57 -15.18
CA ASP A 610 -10.28 -25.86 -14.24
C ASP A 610 -10.93 -24.67 -14.92
N ARG A 611 -12.26 -24.71 -14.95
CA ARG A 611 -13.10 -23.56 -15.26
C ARG A 611 -13.45 -22.94 -13.92
N PHE A 612 -13.20 -21.65 -13.75
CA PHE A 612 -13.67 -20.90 -12.58
C PHE A 612 -15.19 -21.03 -12.50
N GLN A 613 -15.69 -21.85 -11.58
CA GLN A 613 -17.11 -21.87 -11.23
C GLN A 613 -17.39 -20.61 -10.42
N MET A 614 -18.08 -19.66 -11.02
CA MET A 614 -18.57 -18.47 -10.34
C MET A 614 -20.08 -18.49 -10.48
N PHE A 615 -20.82 -18.40 -9.38
CA PHE A 615 -22.27 -18.23 -9.39
C PHE A 615 -22.59 -16.75 -9.16
N ARG A 616 -22.62 -15.97 -10.24
CA ARG A 616 -22.96 -14.54 -10.18
C ARG A 616 -24.24 -14.28 -10.95
N LYS A 617 -25.25 -13.74 -10.28
CA LYS A 617 -26.44 -13.21 -10.95
C LYS A 617 -26.04 -11.90 -11.63
N VAL A 618 -26.22 -11.83 -12.94
CA VAL A 618 -25.98 -10.66 -13.77
C VAL A 618 -27.19 -10.42 -14.68
N HIS A 619 -27.18 -9.32 -15.41
CA HIS A 619 -28.22 -9.05 -16.39
C HIS A 619 -27.68 -9.18 -17.81
N ALA A 620 -28.35 -9.93 -18.66
CA ALA A 620 -28.12 -9.90 -20.10
C ALA A 620 -29.13 -8.95 -20.74
N ILE A 621 -28.67 -7.96 -21.47
CA ILE A 621 -29.51 -6.96 -22.15
C ILE A 621 -29.50 -7.27 -23.65
N HIS A 622 -30.69 -7.36 -24.23
CA HIS A 622 -30.89 -7.49 -25.68
C HIS A 622 -32.04 -6.57 -26.09
N ASP A 623 -31.79 -5.70 -27.07
CA ASP A 623 -32.66 -4.58 -27.42
C ASP A 623 -33.12 -3.80 -26.18
N ASN A 624 -34.43 -3.72 -25.93
CA ASN A 624 -35.03 -3.02 -24.78
C ASN A 624 -35.36 -3.95 -23.60
N HIS A 625 -34.89 -5.20 -23.60
CA HIS A 625 -35.20 -6.18 -22.55
C HIS A 625 -33.97 -6.53 -21.71
N ARG A 626 -34.18 -6.65 -20.40
CA ARG A 626 -33.16 -7.01 -19.41
C ARG A 626 -33.53 -8.35 -18.78
N TYR A 627 -32.71 -9.37 -19.03
CA TYR A 627 -32.91 -10.74 -18.56
C TYR A 627 -31.98 -11.03 -17.39
N ALA A 628 -32.50 -11.56 -16.28
CA ALA A 628 -31.67 -12.04 -15.19
C ALA A 628 -31.05 -13.39 -15.58
N VAL A 629 -29.71 -13.47 -15.59
CA VAL A 629 -28.97 -14.69 -15.92
C VAL A 629 -27.94 -15.00 -14.84
N VAL A 630 -27.61 -16.28 -14.69
CA VAL A 630 -26.57 -16.74 -13.79
C VAL A 630 -25.35 -17.06 -14.62
N ILE A 631 -24.26 -16.31 -14.43
CA ILE A 631 -22.95 -16.77 -14.89
C ILE A 631 -22.61 -18.00 -14.05
N ARG A 632 -22.17 -19.05 -14.73
CA ARG A 632 -21.68 -20.29 -14.14
C ARG A 632 -20.17 -20.43 -14.29
N ASN A 633 -19.62 -19.92 -15.40
CA ASN A 633 -18.17 -19.87 -15.64
C ASN A 633 -17.78 -18.58 -16.36
N LEU A 634 -16.61 -18.03 -16.03
CA LEU A 634 -16.08 -16.81 -16.64
C LEU A 634 -14.62 -17.03 -17.10
N SER A 635 -14.25 -16.50 -18.26
CA SER A 635 -12.89 -16.46 -18.78
C SER A 635 -12.59 -15.09 -19.39
N ARG A 636 -11.32 -14.84 -19.76
CA ARG A 636 -10.93 -13.58 -20.40
C ARG A 636 -11.70 -13.30 -21.69
N THR A 637 -12.12 -14.34 -22.41
CA THR A 637 -12.73 -14.21 -23.74
C THR A 637 -14.21 -14.56 -23.78
N GLY A 638 -14.79 -15.08 -22.70
CA GLY A 638 -16.20 -15.45 -22.72
C GLY A 638 -16.74 -15.93 -21.39
N ALA A 639 -18.02 -16.30 -21.39
CA ALA A 639 -18.69 -16.83 -20.21
C ALA A 639 -19.67 -17.95 -20.57
N PHE A 640 -20.05 -18.73 -19.56
CA PHE A 640 -21.18 -19.64 -19.63
C PHE A 640 -22.30 -19.07 -18.75
N ILE A 641 -23.45 -18.79 -19.36
CA ILE A 641 -24.61 -18.20 -18.70
C ILE A 641 -25.80 -19.15 -18.76
N GLU A 642 -26.67 -19.08 -17.76
CA GLU A 642 -27.92 -19.82 -17.69
C GLU A 642 -29.08 -18.90 -17.32
N GLY A 643 -30.27 -19.13 -17.89
CA GLY A 643 -31.49 -18.43 -17.49
C GLY A 643 -32.39 -17.94 -18.64
N ILE A 644 -31.95 -18.08 -19.90
CA ILE A 644 -32.75 -17.69 -21.08
C ILE A 644 -32.96 -18.92 -21.96
N LEU A 645 -34.20 -19.22 -22.31
CA LEU A 645 -34.55 -20.40 -23.11
C LEU A 645 -34.33 -20.14 -24.62
N ASP A 646 -33.71 -21.11 -25.30
CA ASP A 646 -33.63 -21.24 -26.75
C ASP A 646 -33.09 -20.01 -27.51
N VAL A 647 -32.08 -19.36 -26.95
CA VAL A 647 -31.43 -18.21 -27.60
C VAL A 647 -30.70 -18.64 -28.89
N PRO A 648 -30.94 -18.01 -30.05
CA PRO A 648 -30.22 -18.33 -31.29
C PRO A 648 -28.69 -18.08 -31.19
N VAL A 649 -27.92 -18.91 -31.90
CA VAL A 649 -26.47 -18.66 -32.05
C VAL A 649 -26.27 -17.43 -32.92
N GLY A 650 -25.36 -16.54 -32.52
CA GLY A 650 -25.11 -15.25 -33.16
C GLY A 650 -25.85 -14.07 -32.53
N THR A 651 -26.78 -14.30 -31.60
CA THR A 651 -27.42 -13.23 -30.83
C THR A 651 -26.38 -12.45 -30.03
N GLN A 652 -26.47 -11.12 -30.07
CA GLN A 652 -25.62 -10.23 -29.29
C GLN A 652 -26.34 -9.81 -27.99
N PHE A 653 -25.61 -9.90 -26.88
CA PHE A 653 -26.03 -9.40 -25.58
C PHE A 653 -25.05 -8.33 -25.10
N VAL A 654 -25.56 -7.40 -24.30
CA VAL A 654 -24.73 -6.62 -23.37
C VAL A 654 -24.88 -7.25 -22.00
N ILE A 655 -23.80 -7.84 -21.49
CA ILE A 655 -23.76 -8.40 -20.14
C ILE A 655 -23.41 -7.29 -19.16
N ASP A 656 -24.33 -7.01 -18.25
CA ASP A 656 -24.19 -6.04 -17.18
C ASP A 656 -23.80 -6.74 -15.87
N PHE A 657 -22.53 -6.58 -15.50
CA PHE A 657 -21.96 -7.10 -14.25
C PHE A 657 -22.26 -6.20 -13.04
N GLY A 658 -22.93 -5.06 -13.24
CA GLY A 658 -23.14 -4.02 -12.24
C GLY A 658 -22.05 -2.94 -12.25
N GLU A 659 -22.29 -1.83 -11.54
CA GLU A 659 -21.31 -0.73 -11.36
C GLU A 659 -20.75 -0.14 -12.68
N GLY A 660 -21.56 -0.14 -13.74
CA GLY A 660 -21.14 0.35 -15.06
C GLY A 660 -20.20 -0.60 -15.81
N GLN A 661 -19.99 -1.84 -15.34
CA GLN A 661 -19.23 -2.87 -16.04
C GLN A 661 -20.13 -3.57 -17.07
N LEU A 662 -20.09 -3.07 -18.31
CA LEU A 662 -20.82 -3.64 -19.44
C LEU A 662 -19.87 -4.35 -20.41
N ALA A 663 -20.21 -5.56 -20.81
CA ALA A 663 -19.46 -6.31 -21.82
C ALA A 663 -20.39 -6.79 -22.95
N THR A 664 -20.11 -6.35 -24.18
CA THR A 664 -20.79 -6.90 -25.36
C THR A 664 -20.31 -8.32 -25.60
N ALA A 665 -21.24 -9.25 -25.81
CA ALA A 665 -20.96 -10.66 -26.00
C ALA A 665 -21.85 -11.26 -27.08
N THR A 666 -21.31 -12.19 -27.87
CA THR A 666 -22.04 -12.93 -28.90
C THR A 666 -22.24 -14.37 -28.47
N VAL A 667 -23.46 -14.90 -28.63
CA VAL A 667 -23.77 -16.31 -28.36
C VAL A 667 -23.07 -17.19 -29.39
N ARG A 668 -22.19 -18.08 -28.92
CA ARG A 668 -21.47 -19.07 -29.76
C ARG A 668 -22.04 -20.48 -29.65
N ARG A 669 -22.68 -20.78 -28.54
CA ARG A 669 -23.39 -22.05 -28.31
C ARG A 669 -24.65 -21.80 -27.49
N SER A 670 -25.72 -22.52 -27.80
CA SER A 670 -26.97 -22.47 -27.05
C SER A 670 -27.57 -23.86 -26.99
N ILE A 671 -27.92 -24.30 -25.79
CA ILE A 671 -28.59 -25.59 -25.53
C ILE A 671 -29.65 -25.32 -24.45
N ASN A 672 -30.93 -25.37 -24.81
CA ASN A 672 -32.06 -25.07 -23.93
C ASN A 672 -31.86 -23.72 -23.21
N HIS A 673 -31.74 -23.74 -21.88
CA HIS A 673 -31.57 -22.56 -21.02
C HIS A 673 -30.11 -22.17 -20.76
N GLN A 674 -29.15 -22.78 -21.47
CA GLN A 674 -27.72 -22.61 -21.26
C GLN A 674 -27.04 -22.02 -22.51
N GLN A 675 -26.31 -20.94 -22.35
CA GLN A 675 -25.58 -20.27 -23.44
C GLN A 675 -24.10 -20.12 -23.12
N GLY A 676 -23.26 -20.39 -24.11
CA GLY A 676 -21.86 -19.96 -24.09
C GLY A 676 -21.70 -18.72 -24.96
N ILE A 677 -21.21 -17.65 -24.33
CA ILE A 677 -21.03 -16.35 -24.93
C ILE A 677 -19.54 -16.02 -25.06
N GLU A 678 -19.17 -15.30 -26.11
CA GLU A 678 -17.84 -14.77 -26.36
C GLU A 678 -17.87 -13.24 -26.28
N PHE A 679 -16.97 -12.65 -25.50
CA PHE A 679 -16.87 -11.20 -25.36
C PHE A 679 -16.17 -10.56 -26.56
N GLU A 680 -16.65 -9.40 -26.99
CA GLU A 680 -15.99 -8.62 -28.06
C GLU A 680 -14.64 -8.06 -27.60
N GLN A 681 -14.55 -7.64 -26.33
CA GLN A 681 -13.31 -7.22 -25.70
C GLN A 681 -12.93 -8.19 -24.60
N SER A 682 -11.64 -8.55 -24.56
CA SER A 682 -11.14 -9.43 -23.50
C SER A 682 -11.21 -8.74 -22.14
N MET A 683 -11.67 -9.47 -21.14
CA MET A 683 -11.66 -9.02 -19.74
C MET A 683 -10.23 -8.95 -19.20
N VAL A 684 -10.02 -8.07 -18.23
CA VAL A 684 -8.75 -7.84 -17.54
C VAL A 684 -8.80 -8.39 -16.12
N SER A 685 -7.65 -8.74 -15.56
CA SER A 685 -7.59 -9.25 -14.18
C SER A 685 -8.02 -8.17 -13.19
N ASP A 686 -8.80 -8.57 -12.19
CA ASP A 686 -9.11 -7.72 -11.05
C ASP A 686 -7.99 -7.71 -9.98
N GLY A 687 -6.93 -8.50 -10.20
CA GLY A 687 -5.79 -8.68 -9.30
C GLY A 687 -5.97 -9.78 -8.23
N ASN A 688 -7.14 -10.42 -8.15
CA ASN A 688 -7.43 -11.49 -7.19
C ASN A 688 -7.98 -12.77 -7.84
N GLY A 689 -7.46 -13.11 -9.03
CA GLY A 689 -7.90 -14.28 -9.80
C GLY A 689 -9.28 -14.14 -10.46
N GLY A 690 -9.96 -13.00 -10.27
CA GLY A 690 -11.19 -12.64 -10.96
C GLY A 690 -10.92 -11.81 -12.23
N LEU A 691 -12.02 -11.44 -12.90
CA LEU A 691 -12.01 -10.69 -14.14
C LEU A 691 -13.00 -9.53 -14.07
N CYS A 692 -12.60 -8.39 -14.64
CA CYS A 692 -13.41 -7.18 -14.74
C CYS A 692 -13.33 -6.59 -16.16
N THR A 693 -14.26 -5.70 -16.50
CA THR A 693 -14.21 -4.99 -17.78
C THR A 693 -13.06 -3.99 -17.76
N ARG A 694 -12.42 -3.80 -18.92
CA ARG A 694 -11.30 -2.85 -19.06
C ARG A 694 -11.71 -1.41 -18.77
N HIS A 695 -12.91 -1.05 -19.21
CA HIS A 695 -13.54 0.25 -18.99
C HIS A 695 -14.89 0.08 -18.30
N ARG A 696 -15.30 1.13 -17.57
CA ARG A 696 -16.65 1.26 -17.00
C ARG A 696 -17.37 2.40 -17.71
N VAL A 697 -18.68 2.28 -17.83
CA VAL A 697 -19.51 3.40 -18.28
C VAL A 697 -19.52 4.47 -17.18
N SER A 698 -19.10 5.68 -17.53
CA SER A 698 -19.03 6.79 -16.59
C SER A 698 -20.41 7.11 -15.98
N PRO A 699 -20.51 7.29 -14.63
CA PRO A 699 -21.73 7.77 -13.99
C PRO A 699 -22.29 9.05 -14.61
N TYR A 700 -21.41 9.93 -15.11
CA TYR A 700 -21.83 11.16 -15.80
C TYR A 700 -22.61 10.87 -17.09
N LEU A 701 -22.19 9.86 -17.86
CA LEU A 701 -22.89 9.44 -19.08
C LEU A 701 -24.24 8.78 -18.76
N ILE A 702 -24.30 7.98 -17.69
CA ILE A 702 -25.55 7.37 -17.22
C ILE A 702 -26.53 8.46 -16.78
N ALA A 703 -26.07 9.47 -16.04
CA ALA A 703 -26.89 10.60 -15.62
C ALA A 703 -27.38 11.44 -16.80
N ALA A 704 -26.51 11.72 -17.78
CA ALA A 704 -26.88 12.46 -18.99
C ALA A 704 -27.91 11.70 -19.84
N ALA A 705 -27.72 10.39 -20.04
CA ALA A 705 -28.68 9.54 -20.74
C ALA A 705 -30.03 9.46 -20.01
N SER A 706 -30.02 9.40 -18.68
CA SER A 706 -31.23 9.41 -17.86
C SER A 706 -31.99 10.75 -17.93
N GLN A 707 -31.28 11.88 -17.95
CA GLN A 707 -31.86 13.20 -18.14
C GLN A 707 -32.42 13.39 -19.56
N GLN A 708 -31.75 12.87 -20.59
CA GLN A 708 -32.26 12.88 -21.96
C GLN A 708 -33.52 12.00 -22.10
N ALA A 709 -33.54 10.81 -21.49
CA ALA A 709 -34.73 9.96 -21.48
C ALA A 709 -35.91 10.63 -20.76
N ALA A 710 -35.67 11.31 -19.63
CA ALA A 710 -36.68 12.09 -18.92
C ALA A 710 -37.21 13.28 -19.74
N ASN A 711 -36.35 13.98 -20.48
CA ASN A 711 -36.75 15.08 -21.37
C ASN A 711 -37.45 14.61 -22.66
N THR A 712 -37.23 13.37 -23.09
CA THR A 712 -37.90 12.79 -24.27
C THR A 712 -39.29 12.24 -23.90
N LEU A 713 -39.51 11.90 -22.62
CA LEU A 713 -40.80 11.55 -22.03
C LEU A 713 -41.56 12.79 -21.52
N VAL A 714 -41.71 13.82 -22.35
CA VAL A 714 -42.85 14.75 -22.16
C VAL A 714 -44.07 14.04 -22.72
N LEU A 715 -44.68 13.16 -21.91
CA LEU A 715 -46.01 12.66 -22.19
C LEU A 715 -46.95 13.88 -22.31
N PRO A 716 -47.74 14.00 -23.39
CA PRO A 716 -48.75 15.06 -23.45
C PRO A 716 -49.67 14.90 -22.25
N ALA A 717 -49.92 15.98 -21.52
CA ALA A 717 -50.91 15.99 -20.44
C ALA A 717 -52.32 15.85 -21.05
N PHE A 718 -52.73 14.62 -21.37
CA PHE A 718 -54.12 14.31 -21.70
C PHE A 718 -54.93 14.38 -20.41
N SER A 719 -55.65 15.49 -20.20
CA SER A 719 -56.45 15.71 -18.98
C SER A 719 -57.94 15.40 -19.14
N THR A 720 -58.42 14.95 -20.31
CA THR A 720 -59.85 14.63 -20.50
C THR A 720 -60.08 13.44 -21.44
N SER A 721 -61.11 12.65 -21.14
CA SER A 721 -61.45 11.36 -21.75
C SER A 721 -62.01 11.41 -23.20
N SER A 722 -61.70 12.44 -23.98
CA SER A 722 -62.37 12.72 -25.26
C SER A 722 -61.53 12.46 -26.52
N ASP A 723 -60.26 12.03 -26.42
CA ASP A 723 -59.39 11.92 -27.61
C ASP A 723 -59.14 10.48 -28.09
N TRP A 724 -59.84 9.48 -27.55
CA TRP A 724 -59.61 8.09 -27.97
C TRP A 724 -60.33 7.67 -29.27
N LYS A 725 -61.11 8.55 -29.92
CA LYS A 725 -61.98 8.17 -31.06
C LYS A 725 -61.57 8.71 -32.44
N ALA A 726 -60.33 9.16 -32.63
CA ALA A 726 -59.82 9.53 -33.95
C ALA A 726 -58.32 9.22 -34.14
N ALA A 727 -57.89 8.01 -33.73
CA ALA A 727 -56.58 7.44 -34.08
C ALA A 727 -56.74 6.01 -34.61
#